data_AF-A0AAV0UT01-F1
#
_entry.id   AF-A0AAV0UT01-F1
#
_cell.length_a   1.000
_cell.length_b   1.000
_cell.length_c   1.000
_cell.angle_alpha   90.00
_cell.angle_beta   90.00
_cell.angle_gamma   90.00
#
_symmetry.space_group_name_H-M   'P 1'
#
loop_
_entity.id
_entity.type
_entity.pdbx_description
1 polymer ?
#
loop_
_entity_poly.entity_id
_entity_poly.type
_entity_poly.pdbx_seq_one_letter_code
_entity_poly.pdbx_strand_id
1 'polypeptide(L)'
;MYAAAAPPVGAVRAPTSSVELSLRATNLKDRDIVSRSDPFAVLYVKNGASWRTIGRTETRQNDLNPTWAKLFLVEFHFESVQYLKVEVYDQDSSSPDRLKDQDFIGSIEFTLGQLMGAEGQSGSFPLSRGKSTAKHQGSLLVRAEEANVSSETARLCFCASGLANMDGFFGKSDPFLVISRLREDDGSWMQVHKTETIDNNLNPRWKRIELPLQQLCNGDHKRRLRLQVFDEDRGGKSELIGQVQTTLEEIQGKRGVNFILHNEALQKKKGKRYSNAGQLVATEVEIFRDHTFVDYLRGGLEMSLIIGIDYTASNGPPNDPRSLHFIDPRGPNQYQHAISSTVSILQEYDADKQFPVYGFGGIPPGAHNVDHCFPLNLNPSNPEVASSQGVLQLYTSSLGHIRLHGPTFFAPLINQSMRIANQLSDPRKQKYFVLLIITDGEIMDMQRTIDALVEASHVSPLSIVIIGVGPADFSSMVALDGDGGKLRASNGRVSTRDIVQFVPYNRFVDYPDALSRETLAEIPRQLCQYMKVRGVAPNPALPPTYRLFAEPSTCDSSVPPSFTQPSAAPLMSTHHVARGGPHEQNATQGYPNQAQPQGYPAQVQQPQGYQQQAGYSLQQGYTSQETSYEYQQQQSLPSQQGYYSQGQLQQQYQQQGTYTHQSNPAQGTAQGYQQQGYPAQGYSAQGPPRGAAPGYPGYHG
;
A
#
# COMPACT_ATOMS: atom_id res chain seq x y z
N MET A 1 0.54 11.99 -22.53
CA MET A 1 1.76 11.60 -21.78
C MET A 1 1.41 10.32 -21.06
N TYR A 2 2.15 9.24 -21.33
CA TYR A 2 1.85 7.93 -20.75
C TYR A 2 2.22 7.94 -19.28
N ALA A 3 1.28 7.56 -18.41
CA ALA A 3 1.53 7.26 -17.01
C ALA A 3 2.70 6.29 -16.87
N ALA A 4 3.42 6.33 -15.75
CA ALA A 4 4.33 5.24 -15.39
C ALA A 4 3.51 3.95 -15.48
N ALA A 5 3.90 3.05 -16.39
CA ALA A 5 3.18 1.79 -16.55
C ALA A 5 3.22 1.08 -15.21
N ALA A 6 2.04 0.70 -14.70
CA ALA A 6 1.95 -0.24 -13.58
C ALA A 6 2.88 -1.42 -13.89
N PRO A 7 3.67 -1.90 -12.92
CA PRO A 7 4.58 -2.99 -13.17
C PRO A 7 3.81 -4.19 -13.77
N PRO A 8 4.42 -4.93 -14.71
CA PRO A 8 3.73 -6.04 -15.36
C PRO A 8 3.18 -7.00 -14.31
N VAL A 9 1.98 -7.54 -14.58
CA VAL A 9 1.32 -8.54 -13.72
C VAL A 9 2.32 -9.67 -13.46
N GLY A 10 2.83 -9.75 -12.22
CA GLY A 10 3.86 -10.73 -11.82
C GLY A 10 5.26 -10.16 -11.51
N ALA A 11 5.49 -8.85 -11.59
CA ALA A 11 6.72 -8.26 -11.04
C ALA A 11 6.79 -8.49 -9.52
N VAL A 12 7.91 -9.03 -9.05
CA VAL A 12 8.15 -9.22 -7.60
C VAL A 12 8.33 -7.84 -6.97
N ARG A 13 7.31 -7.39 -6.24
CA ARG A 13 7.37 -6.15 -5.47
C ARG A 13 8.28 -6.36 -4.26
N ALA A 14 9.05 -5.34 -3.90
CA ALA A 14 9.83 -5.38 -2.67
C ALA A 14 8.89 -5.56 -1.47
N PRO A 15 9.28 -6.35 -0.45
CA PRO A 15 8.47 -6.50 0.75
C PRO A 15 8.29 -5.16 1.47
N THR A 16 7.18 -5.04 2.20
CA THR A 16 6.95 -3.91 3.12
C THR A 16 8.06 -3.86 4.17
N SER A 17 8.47 -5.01 4.69
CA SER A 17 9.66 -5.16 5.53
C SER A 17 10.10 -6.63 5.61
N SER A 18 11.27 -6.90 6.18
CA SER A 18 11.69 -8.24 6.58
C SER A 18 11.47 -8.39 8.08
N VAL A 19 10.87 -9.50 8.53
CA VAL A 19 10.57 -9.75 9.94
C VAL A 19 11.20 -11.05 10.43
N GLU A 20 11.68 -11.04 11.67
CA GLU A 20 12.18 -12.20 12.40
C GLU A 20 11.08 -12.73 13.30
N LEU A 21 10.72 -14.00 13.11
CA LEU A 21 9.79 -14.71 13.97
C LEU A 21 10.55 -15.52 15.02
N SER A 22 10.18 -15.31 16.28
CA SER A 22 10.62 -16.14 17.41
C SER A 22 9.45 -17.00 17.90
N LEU A 23 9.76 -18.23 18.29
CA LEU A 23 8.78 -19.23 18.72
C LEU A 23 9.04 -19.66 20.16
N ARG A 24 7.95 -19.82 20.91
CA ARG A 24 7.90 -20.46 22.22
C ARG A 24 6.68 -21.36 22.26
N ALA A 25 6.69 -22.42 23.05
CA ALA A 25 5.47 -23.17 23.36
C ALA A 25 5.26 -23.29 24.87
N THR A 26 4.03 -23.57 25.28
CA THR A 26 3.64 -23.77 26.68
C THR A 26 2.63 -24.90 26.81
N ASN A 27 2.73 -25.65 27.90
CA ASN A 27 1.83 -26.76 28.23
C ASN A 27 1.67 -27.77 27.08
N LEU A 28 2.78 -28.09 26.40
CA LEU A 28 2.77 -29.11 25.37
C LEU A 28 2.30 -30.43 25.97
N LYS A 29 1.48 -31.17 25.22
CA LYS A 29 1.06 -32.50 25.64
C LYS A 29 2.24 -33.46 25.58
N ASP A 30 2.59 -34.01 26.73
CA ASP A 30 3.60 -35.05 26.86
C ASP A 30 3.24 -36.28 26.01
N ARG A 31 4.23 -36.77 25.26
CA ARG A 31 4.09 -37.96 24.40
C ARG A 31 4.92 -39.13 24.87
N ASP A 32 5.89 -38.88 25.74
CA ASP A 32 6.70 -39.90 26.34
C ASP A 32 5.99 -40.60 27.51
N ILE A 33 6.26 -41.90 27.65
CA ILE A 33 5.73 -42.73 28.74
C ILE A 33 6.66 -42.69 29.96
N VAL A 34 7.94 -42.35 29.76
CA VAL A 34 9.02 -42.47 30.77
C VAL A 34 9.78 -41.15 30.99
N SER A 35 9.93 -40.33 29.97
CA SER A 35 10.54 -38.98 29.99
C SER A 35 9.49 -37.90 29.70
N ARG A 36 9.91 -36.63 29.63
CA ARG A 36 9.10 -35.57 29.03
C ARG A 36 9.53 -35.42 27.57
N SER A 37 8.59 -35.06 26.70
CA SER A 37 8.87 -34.75 25.30
C SER A 37 10.08 -33.83 25.08
N ASP A 38 10.78 -34.08 23.98
CA ASP A 38 11.92 -33.35 23.42
C ASP A 38 11.50 -32.49 22.20
N PRO A 39 10.79 -31.36 22.38
CA PRO A 39 10.12 -30.71 21.27
C PRO A 39 11.01 -29.87 20.34
N PHE A 40 10.65 -29.87 19.07
CA PHE A 40 11.11 -28.93 18.05
C PHE A 40 9.94 -28.46 17.15
N ALA A 41 10.11 -27.31 16.51
CA ALA A 41 9.11 -26.72 15.62
C ALA A 41 9.62 -26.58 14.18
N VAL A 42 8.72 -26.73 13.22
CA VAL A 42 8.95 -26.52 11.78
C VAL A 42 8.01 -25.44 11.28
N LEU A 43 8.56 -24.38 10.68
CA LEU A 43 7.79 -23.28 10.10
C LEU A 43 7.66 -23.46 8.58
N TYR A 44 6.45 -23.29 8.08
CA TYR A 44 6.11 -23.29 6.67
C TYR A 44 5.44 -21.99 6.27
N VAL A 45 5.66 -21.57 5.02
CA VAL A 45 4.92 -20.51 4.34
C VAL A 45 4.11 -21.12 3.20
N LYS A 46 2.89 -20.65 3.00
CA LYS A 46 2.07 -21.08 1.85
C LYS A 46 2.57 -20.41 0.58
N ASN A 47 2.77 -21.19 -0.47
CA ASN A 47 3.11 -20.74 -1.81
C ASN A 47 2.17 -21.41 -2.82
N GLY A 48 1.21 -20.65 -3.33
CA GLY A 48 0.08 -21.16 -4.11
C GLY A 48 -0.72 -22.21 -3.33
N ALA A 49 -0.88 -23.39 -3.92
CA ALA A 49 -1.56 -24.52 -3.28
C ALA A 49 -0.65 -25.35 -2.34
N SER A 50 0.64 -25.03 -2.26
CA SER A 50 1.65 -25.84 -1.56
C SER A 50 2.22 -25.14 -0.33
N TRP A 51 2.74 -25.92 0.62
CA TRP A 51 3.49 -25.41 1.77
C TRP A 51 4.99 -25.56 1.52
N ARG A 52 5.75 -24.47 1.69
CA ARG A 52 7.20 -24.46 1.61
C ARG A 52 7.79 -24.33 3.00
N THR A 53 8.70 -25.22 3.37
CA THR A 53 9.43 -25.13 4.64
C THR A 53 10.38 -23.93 4.63
N ILE A 54 10.30 -23.08 5.67
CA ILE A 54 11.25 -22.00 5.92
C ILE A 54 12.44 -22.53 6.73
N GLY A 55 12.18 -23.38 7.72
CA GLY A 55 13.21 -24.02 8.51
C GLY A 55 12.66 -24.78 9.71
N ARG A 56 13.60 -25.28 10.52
CA ARG A 56 13.35 -26.03 11.75
C ARG A 56 14.12 -25.40 12.92
N THR A 57 13.56 -25.42 14.13
CA THR A 57 14.24 -25.01 15.36
C THR A 57 15.24 -26.05 15.84
N GLU A 58 16.08 -25.70 16.81
CA GLU A 58 16.74 -26.71 17.62
C GLU A 58 15.75 -27.50 18.48
N THR A 59 16.15 -28.68 18.94
CA THR A 59 15.37 -29.52 19.85
C THR A 59 15.64 -29.14 21.30
N ARG A 60 14.60 -29.02 22.12
CA ARG A 60 14.73 -28.80 23.56
C ARG A 60 14.47 -30.11 24.29
N GLN A 61 15.41 -30.54 25.13
CA GLN A 61 15.28 -31.81 25.84
C GLN A 61 14.39 -31.68 27.07
N ASN A 62 13.43 -32.60 27.24
CA ASN A 62 12.57 -32.76 28.40
C ASN A 62 11.82 -31.49 28.83
N ASP A 63 11.36 -30.68 27.87
CA ASP A 63 10.79 -29.37 28.11
C ASP A 63 9.42 -29.20 27.42
N LEU A 64 8.34 -29.23 28.20
CA LEU A 64 6.98 -28.98 27.71
C LEU A 64 6.64 -27.49 27.54
N ASN A 65 7.59 -26.60 27.84
CA ASN A 65 7.46 -25.14 27.71
C ASN A 65 8.65 -24.52 26.95
N PRO A 66 9.04 -25.10 25.80
CA PRO A 66 10.29 -24.77 25.14
C PRO A 66 10.30 -23.32 24.65
N THR A 67 11.45 -22.66 24.82
CA THR A 67 11.78 -21.41 24.13
C THR A 67 12.91 -21.69 23.16
N TRP A 68 12.65 -21.55 21.86
CA TRP A 68 13.65 -21.83 20.84
C TRP A 68 14.45 -20.58 20.49
N ALA A 69 15.76 -20.76 20.27
CA ALA A 69 16.70 -19.71 19.92
C ALA A 69 16.69 -19.40 18.41
N LYS A 70 16.27 -20.37 17.57
CA LYS A 70 16.15 -20.15 16.14
C LYS A 70 15.15 -19.03 15.82
N LEU A 71 15.63 -18.03 15.09
CA LEU A 71 14.80 -17.00 14.46
C LEU A 71 14.53 -17.38 12.99
N PHE A 72 13.31 -17.11 12.53
CA PHE A 72 12.90 -17.32 11.16
C PHE A 72 12.73 -15.98 10.46
N LEU A 73 13.50 -15.74 9.39
CA LEU A 73 13.34 -14.55 8.56
C LEU A 73 12.20 -14.75 7.56
N VAL A 74 11.23 -13.86 7.56
CA VAL A 74 10.06 -13.87 6.68
C VAL A 74 9.88 -12.50 6.05
N GLU A 75 9.62 -12.45 4.74
CA GLU A 75 9.29 -11.21 4.04
C GLU A 75 7.84 -10.84 4.34
N PHE A 76 7.59 -9.64 4.84
CA PHE A 76 6.25 -9.13 5.13
C PHE A 76 5.74 -8.25 3.98
N HIS A 77 4.57 -8.59 3.47
CA HIS A 77 3.83 -7.88 2.43
C HIS A 77 2.48 -7.47 2.99
N PHE A 78 2.35 -6.19 3.37
CA PHE A 78 1.11 -5.62 3.94
C PHE A 78 -0.11 -5.91 3.07
N GLU A 79 0.07 -5.87 1.76
CA GLU A 79 -0.95 -5.97 0.73
C GLU A 79 -1.41 -7.41 0.42
N SER A 80 -0.88 -8.42 1.13
CA SER A 80 -1.11 -9.84 0.84
C SER A 80 -1.48 -10.65 2.09
N VAL A 81 -2.39 -11.61 1.94
CA VAL A 81 -2.64 -12.61 2.97
C VAL A 81 -1.53 -13.67 2.93
N GLN A 82 -0.62 -13.62 3.90
CA GLN A 82 0.50 -14.55 3.98
C GLN A 82 0.24 -15.62 5.03
N TYR A 83 -0.14 -16.83 4.59
CA TYR A 83 -0.39 -17.96 5.47
C TYR A 83 0.90 -18.61 5.95
N LEU A 84 1.00 -18.79 7.27
CA LEU A 84 2.04 -19.52 7.96
C LEU A 84 1.44 -20.76 8.62
N LYS A 85 2.23 -21.83 8.63
CA LYS A 85 1.90 -23.05 9.38
C LYS A 85 3.09 -23.41 10.26
N VAL A 86 2.82 -23.71 11.52
CA VAL A 86 3.83 -24.25 12.43
C VAL A 86 3.39 -25.64 12.87
N GLU A 87 4.28 -26.60 12.72
CA GLU A 87 4.11 -27.97 13.21
C GLU A 87 5.12 -28.21 14.32
N VAL A 88 4.66 -28.78 15.43
CA VAL A 88 5.48 -29.12 16.60
C VAL A 88 5.54 -30.64 16.74
N TYR A 89 6.74 -31.15 16.94
CA TYR A 89 7.05 -32.57 17.03
C TYR A 89 7.86 -32.86 18.29
N ASP A 90 7.75 -34.09 18.77
CA ASP A 90 8.62 -34.72 19.73
C ASP A 90 9.73 -35.49 19.01
N GLN A 91 10.98 -35.40 19.47
CA GLN A 91 12.12 -36.03 18.80
C GLN A 91 12.40 -37.44 19.34
N ASP A 92 11.76 -38.45 18.75
CA ASP A 92 11.95 -39.86 19.15
C ASP A 92 13.06 -40.58 18.37
N SER A 93 13.38 -40.09 17.17
CA SER A 93 14.34 -40.73 16.27
C SER A 93 15.63 -39.93 16.16
N SER A 94 16.75 -40.65 16.06
CA SER A 94 18.08 -40.07 15.81
C SER A 94 18.22 -39.37 14.46
N SER A 95 17.21 -39.49 13.58
CA SER A 95 17.12 -38.80 12.28
C SER A 95 16.09 -37.65 12.31
N PRO A 96 16.44 -36.49 12.90
CA PRO A 96 15.50 -35.38 13.15
C PRO A 96 14.85 -34.80 11.89
N ASP A 97 15.49 -34.91 10.73
CA ASP A 97 14.97 -34.35 9.47
C ASP A 97 13.86 -35.20 8.83
N ARG A 98 13.69 -36.45 9.29
CA ARG A 98 12.66 -37.35 8.77
C ARG A 98 11.38 -37.22 9.59
N LEU A 99 10.60 -36.16 9.35
CA LEU A 99 9.42 -35.80 10.15
C LEU A 99 8.39 -36.93 10.35
N LYS A 100 8.26 -37.85 9.38
CA LYS A 100 7.38 -39.02 9.47
C LYS A 100 7.78 -40.04 10.56
N ASP A 101 9.01 -39.94 11.06
CA ASP A 101 9.56 -40.78 12.12
C ASP A 101 9.58 -40.08 13.48
N GLN A 102 9.04 -38.86 13.55
CA GLN A 102 9.00 -38.04 14.75
C GLN A 102 7.55 -37.98 15.24
N ASP A 103 7.37 -37.84 16.56
CA ASP A 103 6.04 -37.91 17.14
C ASP A 103 5.32 -36.56 17.03
N PHE A 104 4.28 -36.51 16.20
CA PHE A 104 3.55 -35.27 15.95
C PHE A 104 2.71 -34.84 17.17
N ILE A 105 3.07 -33.70 17.77
CA ILE A 105 2.36 -33.10 18.91
C ILE A 105 1.13 -32.33 18.43
N GLY A 106 1.31 -31.38 17.50
CA GLY A 106 0.22 -30.58 16.97
C GLY A 106 0.67 -29.51 15.97
N SER A 107 -0.29 -28.88 15.32
CA SER A 107 -0.09 -27.83 14.32
C SER A 107 -1.02 -26.63 14.53
N ILE A 108 -0.62 -25.51 13.97
CA ILE A 108 -1.44 -24.32 13.82
C ILE A 108 -1.19 -23.67 12.45
N GLU A 109 -2.26 -23.15 11.85
CA GLU A 109 -2.21 -22.23 10.71
C GLU A 109 -2.69 -20.84 11.15
N PHE A 110 -1.99 -19.80 10.74
CA PHE A 110 -2.35 -18.40 10.99
C PHE A 110 -1.80 -17.52 9.87
N THR A 111 -2.17 -16.24 9.83
CA THR A 111 -1.63 -15.29 8.85
C THR A 111 -0.56 -14.40 9.48
N LEU A 112 0.45 -13.99 8.72
CA LEU A 112 1.43 -13.02 9.19
C LEU A 112 0.76 -11.67 9.53
N GLY A 113 -0.28 -11.27 8.78
CA GLY A 113 -1.06 -10.06 9.06
C GLY A 113 -1.69 -10.07 10.46
N GLN A 114 -2.28 -11.18 10.90
CA GLN A 114 -2.81 -11.33 12.27
C GLN A 114 -1.75 -11.08 13.34
N LEU A 115 -0.52 -11.55 13.12
CA LEU A 115 0.59 -11.34 14.05
C LEU A 115 1.09 -9.89 14.01
N MET A 116 1.20 -9.29 12.83
CA MET A 116 1.71 -7.92 12.64
C MET A 116 0.74 -6.85 13.12
N GLY A 117 -0.57 -7.10 13.06
CA GLY A 117 -1.62 -6.22 13.59
C GLY A 117 -1.94 -6.43 15.08
N ALA A 118 -1.41 -7.48 15.70
CA ALA A 118 -1.64 -7.76 17.11
C ALA A 118 -0.81 -6.87 18.05
N GLU A 119 -1.36 -6.62 19.24
CA GLU A 119 -0.72 -5.84 20.29
C GLU A 119 0.63 -6.46 20.71
N GLY A 120 1.72 -5.70 20.52
CA GLY A 120 3.08 -6.17 20.78
C GLY A 120 3.65 -7.11 19.71
N GLN A 121 2.97 -7.22 18.55
CA GLN A 121 3.33 -8.08 17.42
C GLN A 121 3.57 -9.53 17.84
N SER A 122 2.70 -9.99 18.73
CA SER A 122 2.79 -11.31 19.35
C SER A 122 1.40 -11.89 19.60
N GLY A 123 1.33 -13.21 19.73
CA GLY A 123 0.13 -13.83 20.28
C GLY A 123 0.28 -15.32 20.56
N SER A 124 -0.77 -15.88 21.14
CA SER A 124 -0.85 -17.27 21.54
C SER A 124 -1.86 -18.03 20.68
N PHE A 125 -1.44 -19.19 20.19
CA PHE A 125 -2.23 -20.02 19.30
C PHE A 125 -2.35 -21.44 19.87
N PRO A 126 -3.58 -21.98 20.02
CA PRO A 126 -3.77 -23.34 20.49
C PRO A 126 -3.33 -24.35 19.43
N LEU A 127 -2.49 -25.30 19.81
CA LEU A 127 -2.08 -26.39 18.92
C LEU A 127 -3.18 -27.44 18.82
N SER A 128 -3.46 -27.88 17.59
CA SER A 128 -4.47 -28.91 17.28
C SER A 128 -3.86 -30.11 16.57
N ARG A 129 -4.52 -31.28 16.66
CA ARG A 129 -4.13 -32.49 15.93
C ARG A 129 -5.20 -32.81 14.89
N GLY A 130 -5.20 -32.06 13.79
CA GLY A 130 -6.23 -32.13 12.75
C GLY A 130 -7.52 -31.39 13.13
N LYS A 131 -8.63 -31.68 12.43
CA LYS A 131 -9.90 -30.91 12.51
C LYS A 131 -10.66 -31.00 13.84
N SER A 132 -10.21 -31.82 14.79
CA SER A 132 -10.85 -31.96 16.10
C SER A 132 -10.28 -30.95 17.09
N THR A 133 -11.04 -29.89 17.34
CA THR A 133 -10.71 -28.78 18.27
C THR A 133 -10.95 -29.12 19.74
N ALA A 134 -11.49 -30.30 20.06
CA ALA A 134 -12.01 -30.63 21.38
C ALA A 134 -10.94 -30.85 22.48
N LYS A 135 -9.65 -31.01 22.13
CA LYS A 135 -8.53 -31.09 23.09
C LYS A 135 -7.26 -30.45 22.51
N HIS A 136 -6.92 -29.25 22.98
CA HIS A 136 -5.68 -28.57 22.60
C HIS A 136 -4.44 -29.35 23.07
N GLN A 137 -3.34 -29.26 22.32
CA GLN A 137 -2.09 -29.99 22.55
C GLN A 137 -1.01 -29.11 23.21
N GLY A 138 -1.44 -28.01 23.81
CA GLY A 138 -0.60 -26.90 24.27
C GLY A 138 -0.85 -25.66 23.43
N SER A 139 -0.04 -24.62 23.65
CA SER A 139 -0.12 -23.37 22.89
C SER A 139 1.24 -22.97 22.36
N LEU A 140 1.25 -22.48 21.13
CA LEU A 140 2.39 -21.84 20.49
C LEU A 140 2.29 -20.33 20.71
N LEU A 141 3.35 -19.73 21.22
CA LEU A 141 3.54 -18.30 21.40
C LEU A 141 4.48 -17.82 20.29
N VAL A 142 4.01 -16.90 19.46
CA VAL A 142 4.77 -16.37 18.33
C VAL A 142 4.98 -14.87 18.54
N ARG A 143 6.16 -14.37 18.21
CA ARG A 143 6.48 -12.94 18.23
C ARG A 143 7.25 -12.57 16.97
N ALA A 144 6.84 -11.47 16.32
CA ALA A 144 7.52 -10.89 15.18
C ALA A 144 8.30 -9.63 15.59
N GLU A 145 9.47 -9.45 15.03
CA GLU A 145 10.28 -8.23 15.14
C GLU A 145 10.81 -7.85 13.76
N GLU A 146 10.89 -6.56 13.43
CA GLU A 146 11.52 -6.11 12.18
C GLU A 146 13.00 -6.50 12.17
N ALA A 147 13.44 -7.16 11.10
CA ALA A 147 14.83 -7.54 10.90
C ALA A 147 15.67 -6.28 10.65
N ASN A 148 16.75 -6.11 11.41
CA ASN A 148 17.65 -4.96 11.31
C ASN A 148 18.49 -5.00 10.01
N VAL A 149 17.87 -4.74 8.87
CA VAL A 149 18.57 -4.36 7.62
C VAL A 149 18.45 -2.84 7.53
N SER A 150 19.58 -2.13 7.67
CA SER A 150 19.64 -0.69 8.02
C SER A 150 18.57 0.18 7.34
N SER A 151 17.52 0.55 8.08
CA SER A 151 16.48 1.50 7.67
C SER A 151 16.94 2.97 7.70
N GLU A 152 18.25 3.17 7.77
CA GLU A 152 18.87 4.48 7.81
C GLU A 152 18.97 5.08 6.40
N THR A 153 18.66 6.36 6.31
CA THR A 153 18.73 7.20 5.13
C THR A 153 19.76 8.31 5.37
N ALA A 154 20.59 8.60 4.38
CA ALA A 154 21.45 9.77 4.37
C ALA A 154 20.75 10.91 3.61
N ARG A 155 20.49 12.03 4.29
CA ARG A 155 20.13 13.31 3.68
C ARG A 155 21.38 14.13 3.46
N LEU A 156 21.64 14.46 2.20
CA LEU A 156 22.85 15.16 1.77
C LEU A 156 22.48 16.40 0.95
N CYS A 157 23.17 17.51 1.20
CA CYS A 157 23.19 18.67 0.29
C CYS A 157 24.63 19.00 -0.08
N PHE A 158 24.91 19.08 -1.38
CA PHE A 158 26.21 19.47 -1.89
C PHE A 158 26.16 20.86 -2.52
N CYS A 159 27.23 21.62 -2.36
CA CYS A 159 27.54 22.74 -3.23
C CYS A 159 28.99 22.64 -3.70
N ALA A 160 29.31 23.24 -4.83
CA ALA A 160 30.68 23.40 -5.26
C ALA A 160 31.07 24.88 -5.34
N SER A 161 32.37 25.14 -5.34
CA SER A 161 32.92 26.48 -5.53
C SER A 161 34.18 26.43 -6.38
N GLY A 162 34.34 27.45 -7.23
CA GLY A 162 35.51 27.59 -8.09
C GLY A 162 35.74 26.41 -9.04
N LEU A 163 34.67 25.80 -9.56
CA LEU A 163 34.78 24.71 -10.52
C LEU A 163 35.59 25.15 -11.75
N ALA A 164 36.35 24.22 -12.31
CA ALA A 164 37.04 24.47 -13.58
C ALA A 164 36.02 24.63 -14.71
N ASN A 165 36.15 25.71 -15.48
CA ASN A 165 35.31 25.95 -16.65
C ASN A 165 35.78 25.10 -17.85
N MET A 166 34.90 24.26 -18.41
CA MET A 166 35.19 23.47 -19.62
C MET A 166 34.66 24.08 -20.91
N ASP A 167 33.62 24.92 -20.85
CA ASP A 167 33.02 25.58 -22.03
C ASP A 167 33.83 26.75 -22.63
N GLY A 168 34.88 27.17 -21.94
CA GLY A 168 35.82 28.18 -22.45
C GLY A 168 35.36 29.63 -22.31
N PHE A 169 35.64 30.47 -23.32
CA PHE A 169 35.58 31.94 -23.20
C PHE A 169 34.16 32.55 -23.27
N PHE A 170 33.16 31.81 -23.75
CA PHE A 170 31.81 32.33 -24.01
C PHE A 170 30.71 31.65 -23.18
N GLY A 171 31.10 30.78 -22.23
CA GLY A 171 30.20 30.06 -21.35
C GLY A 171 30.90 29.70 -20.06
N LYS A 172 30.13 29.19 -19.10
CA LYS A 172 30.63 28.51 -17.91
C LYS A 172 30.05 27.11 -17.95
N SER A 173 30.78 26.17 -17.37
CA SER A 173 30.28 24.81 -17.16
C SER A 173 28.85 24.76 -16.61
N ASP A 174 28.15 23.73 -17.06
CA ASP A 174 26.81 23.28 -16.70
C ASP A 174 26.93 22.06 -15.75
N PRO A 175 27.29 22.23 -14.46
CA PRO A 175 27.70 21.11 -13.64
C PRO A 175 26.58 20.24 -13.07
N PHE A 176 26.82 18.93 -13.02
CA PHE A 176 26.08 17.96 -12.19
C PHE A 176 27.01 17.05 -11.40
N LEU A 177 26.54 16.54 -10.26
CA LEU A 177 27.26 15.62 -9.39
C LEU A 177 26.79 14.17 -9.60
N VAL A 178 27.74 13.25 -9.69
CA VAL A 178 27.54 11.80 -9.69
C VAL A 178 28.17 11.20 -8.44
N ILE A 179 27.39 10.41 -7.71
CA ILE A 179 27.83 9.63 -6.54
C ILE A 179 27.91 8.17 -6.96
N SER A 180 29.06 7.54 -6.76
CA SER A 180 29.25 6.11 -6.99
C SER A 180 29.78 5.40 -5.75
N ARG A 181 29.37 4.16 -5.53
CA ARG A 181 29.91 3.28 -4.49
C ARG A 181 30.82 2.21 -5.08
N LEU A 182 31.83 1.79 -4.32
CA LEU A 182 32.66 0.64 -4.67
C LEU A 182 31.90 -0.66 -4.43
N ARG A 183 31.97 -1.63 -5.36
CA ARG A 183 31.44 -2.98 -5.16
C ARG A 183 32.49 -3.90 -4.53
N GLU A 184 32.03 -4.91 -3.78
CA GLU A 184 32.90 -5.88 -3.10
C GLU A 184 33.31 -7.06 -3.99
N ASP A 185 32.48 -7.39 -4.98
CA ASP A 185 32.64 -8.54 -5.87
C ASP A 185 33.78 -8.35 -6.87
N ASP A 186 33.80 -7.20 -7.55
CA ASP A 186 34.74 -6.94 -8.66
C ASP A 186 35.56 -5.65 -8.49
N GLY A 187 35.35 -4.90 -7.41
CA GLY A 187 36.00 -3.60 -7.18
C GLY A 187 35.60 -2.52 -8.20
N SER A 188 34.56 -2.75 -8.98
CA SER A 188 34.01 -1.76 -9.89
C SER A 188 33.19 -0.70 -9.14
N TRP A 189 32.92 0.41 -9.81
CA TRP A 189 32.13 1.49 -9.27
C TRP A 189 30.71 1.44 -9.82
N MET A 190 29.72 1.44 -8.93
CA MET A 190 28.31 1.57 -9.28
C MET A 190 27.82 2.99 -8.97
N GLN A 191 27.27 3.66 -9.97
CA GLN A 191 26.55 4.92 -9.75
C GLN A 191 25.31 4.65 -8.89
N VAL A 192 25.16 5.43 -7.82
CA VAL A 192 24.02 5.35 -6.89
C VAL A 192 23.11 6.57 -6.98
N HIS A 193 23.62 7.70 -7.50
CA HIS A 193 22.85 8.94 -7.69
C HIS A 193 23.49 9.89 -8.72
N LYS A 194 22.64 10.68 -9.42
CA LYS A 194 23.00 11.82 -10.29
C LYS A 194 22.08 13.01 -9.93
N THR A 195 22.64 14.19 -9.68
CA THR A 195 21.87 15.42 -9.40
C THR A 195 21.30 16.06 -10.66
N GLU A 196 20.49 17.12 -10.50
CA GLU A 196 20.19 18.02 -11.62
C GLU A 196 21.45 18.74 -12.12
N THR A 197 21.39 19.14 -13.39
CA THR A 197 22.37 20.01 -14.06
C THR A 197 22.01 21.47 -13.80
N ILE A 198 23.02 22.30 -13.52
CA ILE A 198 22.82 23.74 -13.28
C ILE A 198 23.58 24.53 -14.35
N ASP A 199 22.84 25.12 -15.28
CA ASP A 199 23.43 25.82 -16.41
C ASP A 199 24.31 27.03 -15.98
N ASN A 200 25.47 27.18 -16.62
CA ASN A 200 26.38 28.31 -16.57
C ASN A 200 26.82 28.73 -15.16
N ASN A 201 27.24 27.76 -14.34
CA ASN A 201 27.52 27.98 -12.93
C ASN A 201 28.76 27.25 -12.42
N LEU A 202 29.80 28.01 -12.01
CA LEU A 202 31.01 27.44 -11.39
C LEU A 202 30.91 27.29 -9.86
N ASN A 203 29.78 27.68 -9.27
CA ASN A 203 29.51 27.58 -7.84
C ASN A 203 28.09 26.99 -7.60
N PRO A 204 27.79 25.81 -8.15
CA PRO A 204 26.46 25.22 -8.10
C PRO A 204 26.07 24.87 -6.66
N ARG A 205 24.77 25.00 -6.39
CA ARG A 205 24.11 24.46 -5.19
C ARG A 205 23.02 23.50 -5.68
N TRP A 206 23.28 22.21 -5.57
CA TRP A 206 22.30 21.20 -5.99
C TRP A 206 21.21 21.02 -4.93
N LYS A 207 20.07 20.51 -5.36
CA LYS A 207 18.96 20.15 -4.49
C LYS A 207 19.39 19.08 -3.48
N ARG A 208 18.66 19.06 -2.36
CA ARG A 208 18.78 18.01 -1.35
C ARG A 208 18.52 16.64 -1.96
N ILE A 209 19.31 15.65 -1.55
CA ILE A 209 19.15 14.24 -1.91
C ILE A 209 18.92 13.40 -0.65
N GLU A 210 18.07 12.38 -0.73
CA GLU A 210 17.85 11.38 0.33
C GLU A 210 18.14 9.99 -0.28
N LEU A 211 19.10 9.25 0.30
CA LEU A 211 19.53 7.93 -0.19
C LEU A 211 19.56 6.92 0.96
N PRO A 212 18.93 5.75 0.85
CA PRO A 212 19.09 4.66 1.82
C PRO A 212 20.56 4.27 1.97
N LEU A 213 21.03 4.00 3.20
CA LEU A 213 22.43 3.61 3.42
C LEU A 213 22.81 2.32 2.69
N GLN A 214 21.85 1.41 2.51
CA GLN A 214 22.04 0.21 1.70
C GLN A 214 22.37 0.55 0.24
N GLN A 215 21.70 1.55 -0.33
CA GLN A 215 21.98 2.02 -1.68
C GLN A 215 23.28 2.83 -1.75
N LEU A 216 23.50 3.74 -0.79
CA LEU A 216 24.65 4.65 -0.78
C LEU A 216 25.97 3.92 -0.53
N CYS A 217 26.05 3.13 0.53
CA CYS A 217 27.28 2.51 1.02
C CYS A 217 27.10 1.05 1.49
N ASN A 218 25.97 0.42 1.15
CA ASN A 218 25.63 -0.95 1.57
C ASN A 218 25.64 -1.14 3.09
N GLY A 219 25.21 -0.11 3.83
CA GLY A 219 25.23 -0.07 5.30
C GLY A 219 26.61 0.15 5.93
N ASP A 220 27.70 0.12 5.15
CA ASP A 220 29.07 0.29 5.66
C ASP A 220 29.55 1.74 5.47
N HIS A 221 29.62 2.50 6.56
CA HIS A 221 30.02 3.91 6.53
C HIS A 221 31.47 4.12 6.08
N LYS A 222 32.31 3.08 6.15
CA LYS A 222 33.71 3.11 5.74
C LYS A 222 33.89 2.72 4.27
N ARG A 223 32.81 2.31 3.60
CA ARG A 223 32.85 1.97 2.19
C ARG A 223 33.23 3.19 1.36
N ARG A 224 34.12 2.97 0.39
CA ARG A 224 34.60 4.02 -0.50
C ARG A 224 33.49 4.49 -1.43
N LEU A 225 33.31 5.79 -1.45
CA LEU A 225 32.48 6.54 -2.36
C LEU A 225 33.37 7.34 -3.32
N ARG A 226 32.90 7.55 -4.54
CA ARG A 226 33.52 8.42 -5.53
C ARG A 226 32.52 9.48 -5.93
N LEU A 227 32.89 10.74 -5.69
CA LEU A 227 32.11 11.92 -6.03
C LEU A 227 32.74 12.56 -7.27
N GLN A 228 31.97 12.69 -8.34
CA GLN A 228 32.45 13.21 -9.62
C GLN A 228 31.54 14.34 -10.08
N VAL A 229 32.12 15.50 -10.38
CA VAL A 229 31.40 16.62 -10.98
C VAL A 229 31.71 16.62 -12.47
N PHE A 230 30.66 16.65 -13.29
CA PHE A 230 30.74 16.65 -14.75
C PHE A 230 30.12 17.93 -15.31
N ASP A 231 30.53 18.28 -16.53
CA ASP A 231 29.97 19.33 -17.37
C ASP A 231 29.02 18.72 -18.40
N GLU A 232 27.80 19.24 -18.56
CA GLU A 232 26.81 18.69 -19.50
C GLU A 232 26.68 19.52 -20.78
N ASP A 233 27.37 19.10 -21.83
CA ASP A 233 27.22 19.69 -23.16
C ASP A 233 25.91 19.28 -23.85
N ARG A 234 25.16 20.25 -24.39
CA ARG A 234 23.96 19.98 -25.20
C ARG A 234 24.33 19.21 -26.49
N GLY A 235 24.13 17.90 -26.47
CA GLY A 235 24.33 16.99 -27.61
C GLY A 235 25.69 16.28 -27.65
N GLY A 236 26.50 16.40 -26.60
CA GLY A 236 27.82 15.77 -26.46
C GLY A 236 27.91 14.71 -25.36
N LYS A 237 29.11 14.17 -25.14
CA LYS A 237 29.44 13.36 -23.94
C LYS A 237 29.86 14.31 -22.82
N SER A 238 29.27 14.17 -21.64
CA SER A 238 29.63 14.98 -20.48
C SER A 238 31.12 14.88 -20.14
N GLU A 239 31.78 16.02 -19.93
CA GLU A 239 33.20 16.08 -19.60
C GLU A 239 33.42 16.10 -18.08
N LEU A 240 34.43 15.38 -17.58
CA LEU A 240 34.73 15.38 -16.14
C LEU A 240 35.33 16.73 -15.74
N ILE A 241 34.69 17.45 -14.80
CA ILE A 241 35.25 18.64 -14.16
C ILE A 241 36.31 18.23 -13.16
N GLY A 242 35.93 17.38 -12.20
CA GLY A 242 36.85 16.83 -11.21
C GLY A 242 36.20 15.78 -10.32
N GLN A 243 37.03 15.04 -9.59
CA GLN A 243 36.58 13.96 -8.72
C GLN A 243 37.34 13.92 -7.40
N VAL A 244 36.72 13.28 -6.41
CA VAL A 244 37.31 12.93 -5.12
C VAL A 244 36.80 11.56 -4.69
N GLN A 245 37.58 10.84 -3.90
CA GLN A 245 37.14 9.65 -3.22
C GLN A 245 37.10 9.92 -1.72
N THR A 246 36.05 9.43 -1.07
CA THR A 246 35.74 9.68 0.33
C THR A 246 34.98 8.49 0.90
N THR A 247 34.65 8.51 2.19
CA THR A 247 33.65 7.62 2.80
C THR A 247 32.46 8.40 3.35
N LEU A 248 31.38 7.72 3.73
CA LEU A 248 30.28 8.38 4.44
C LEU A 248 30.75 8.89 5.81
N GLU A 249 31.59 8.13 6.52
CA GLU A 249 32.23 8.55 7.77
C GLU A 249 33.00 9.88 7.61
N GLU A 250 33.72 10.06 6.51
CA GLU A 250 34.44 11.31 6.20
C GLU A 250 33.50 12.46 5.82
N ILE A 251 32.44 12.19 5.05
CA ILE A 251 31.40 13.17 4.70
C ILE A 251 30.68 13.66 5.98
N GLN A 252 30.46 12.77 6.95
CA GLN A 252 29.91 13.08 8.27
C GLN A 252 30.88 13.85 9.17
N GLY A 253 32.16 13.92 8.81
CA GLY A 253 33.14 14.77 9.49
C GLY A 253 32.61 16.21 9.63
N LYS A 254 33.11 16.94 10.65
CA LYS A 254 32.70 18.30 11.06
C LYS A 254 31.98 19.10 9.93
N ARG A 255 30.77 19.62 10.20
CA ARG A 255 29.95 20.42 9.27
C ARG A 255 30.81 21.29 8.32
N GLY A 256 30.61 21.11 7.02
CA GLY A 256 31.34 21.85 5.99
C GLY A 256 32.68 21.22 5.57
N VAL A 257 32.76 19.89 5.51
CA VAL A 257 33.92 19.20 4.93
C VAL A 257 34.10 19.64 3.49
N ASN A 258 35.28 20.20 3.21
CA ASN A 258 35.67 20.66 1.89
C ASN A 258 36.51 19.57 1.21
N PHE A 259 35.98 19.01 0.14
CA PHE A 259 36.68 18.08 -0.72
C PHE A 259 37.29 18.81 -1.90
N ILE A 260 38.61 18.72 -2.04
CA ILE A 260 39.30 19.26 -3.20
C ILE A 260 39.08 18.32 -4.37
N LEU A 261 38.55 18.84 -5.48
CA LEU A 261 38.33 18.06 -6.68
C LEU A 261 39.61 17.98 -7.51
N HIS A 262 39.93 16.78 -7.99
CA HIS A 262 41.09 16.50 -8.80
C HIS A 262 40.70 16.02 -10.20
N ASN A 263 41.44 16.48 -11.21
CA ASN A 263 41.28 16.08 -12.59
C ASN A 263 42.66 15.89 -13.24
N GLU A 264 43.01 14.63 -13.53
CA GLU A 264 44.29 14.28 -14.11
C GLU A 264 44.49 14.84 -15.52
N ALA A 265 43.42 14.93 -16.32
CA ALA A 265 43.50 15.49 -17.68
C ALA A 265 43.79 16.99 -17.63
N LEU A 266 43.11 17.73 -16.75
CA LEU A 266 43.42 19.14 -16.51
C LEU A 266 44.82 19.35 -15.93
N GLN A 267 45.26 18.47 -15.02
CA GLN A 267 46.60 18.54 -14.45
C GLN A 267 47.67 18.33 -15.53
N LYS A 268 47.50 17.34 -16.41
CA LYS A 268 48.39 17.10 -17.57
C LYS A 268 48.39 18.30 -18.52
N LYS A 269 47.24 18.94 -18.76
CA LYS A 269 47.10 20.10 -19.66
C LYS A 269 47.69 21.40 -19.07
N LYS A 270 47.51 21.65 -17.77
CA LYS A 270 47.88 22.92 -17.11
C LYS A 270 49.23 22.86 -16.38
N GLY A 271 49.80 21.68 -16.15
CA GLY A 271 51.09 21.50 -15.49
C GLY A 271 51.17 22.22 -14.15
N LYS A 272 52.24 23.01 -13.94
CA LYS A 272 52.47 23.78 -12.70
C LYS A 272 51.40 24.82 -12.37
N ARG A 273 50.54 25.21 -13.32
CA ARG A 273 49.42 26.14 -13.09
C ARG A 273 48.17 25.45 -12.55
N TYR A 274 48.14 24.13 -12.50
CA TYR A 274 47.04 23.38 -11.94
C TYR A 274 47.11 23.41 -10.40
N SER A 275 46.04 23.88 -9.76
CA SER A 275 45.86 23.81 -8.31
C SER A 275 44.85 22.72 -7.94
N ASN A 276 43.61 22.87 -8.42
CA ASN A 276 42.51 21.93 -8.27
C ASN A 276 41.45 22.19 -9.36
N ALA A 277 40.42 21.35 -9.39
CA ALA A 277 39.27 21.47 -10.29
C ALA A 277 38.04 22.13 -9.62
N GLY A 278 38.25 22.79 -8.47
CA GLY A 278 37.22 23.32 -7.59
C GLY A 278 37.14 22.59 -6.26
N GLN A 279 36.23 23.05 -5.40
CA GLN A 279 35.94 22.45 -4.10
C GLN A 279 34.50 21.98 -4.07
N LEU A 280 34.26 20.79 -3.53
CA LEU A 280 32.95 20.23 -3.26
C LEU A 280 32.72 20.25 -1.75
N VAL A 281 31.58 20.75 -1.30
CA VAL A 281 31.24 20.92 0.12
C VAL A 281 29.97 20.18 0.42
N ALA A 282 30.01 19.28 1.40
CA ALA A 282 28.81 18.70 1.99
C ALA A 282 28.22 19.69 3.00
N THR A 283 27.21 20.44 2.58
CA THR A 283 26.58 21.52 3.35
C THR A 283 25.53 21.03 4.34
N GLU A 284 24.90 19.91 4.04
CA GLU A 284 23.98 19.19 4.93
C GLU A 284 24.36 17.72 4.88
N VAL A 285 24.54 17.11 6.06
CA VAL A 285 24.77 15.68 6.23
C VAL A 285 24.01 15.26 7.47
N GLU A 286 22.94 14.51 7.25
CA GLU A 286 22.10 13.97 8.32
C GLU A 286 21.87 12.50 8.02
N ILE A 287 22.29 11.63 8.93
CA ILE A 287 21.87 10.23 8.92
C ILE A 287 20.72 10.15 9.90
N PHE A 288 19.59 9.67 9.40
CA PHE A 288 18.38 9.50 10.17
C PHE A 288 17.74 8.19 9.74
N ARG A 289 17.09 7.52 10.69
CA ARG A 289 16.21 6.41 10.37
C ARG A 289 14.87 7.02 9.97
N ASP A 290 14.45 6.83 8.72
CA ASP A 290 13.05 7.05 8.38
C ASP A 290 12.24 5.98 9.13
N HIS A 291 11.17 6.40 9.79
CA HIS A 291 10.29 5.47 10.48
C HIS A 291 9.55 4.60 9.46
N THR A 292 9.69 3.28 9.61
CA THR A 292 9.02 2.32 8.74
C THR A 292 7.55 2.18 9.14
N PHE A 293 6.74 1.63 8.24
CA PHE A 293 5.35 1.29 8.58
C PHE A 293 5.29 0.30 9.77
N VAL A 294 6.23 -0.64 9.83
CA VAL A 294 6.33 -1.62 10.93
C VAL A 294 6.70 -0.95 12.26
N ASP A 295 7.53 0.10 12.26
CA ASP A 295 7.83 0.88 13.47
C ASP A 295 6.53 1.44 14.09
N TYR A 296 5.62 1.99 13.27
CA TYR A 296 4.34 2.51 13.74
C TYR A 296 3.39 1.39 14.24
N LEU A 297 3.27 0.28 13.51
CA LEU A 297 2.47 -0.87 13.97
C LEU A 297 2.97 -1.38 15.32
N ARG A 298 4.29 -1.49 15.49
CA ARG A 298 4.93 -1.92 16.74
C ARG A 298 4.67 -0.95 17.90
N GLY A 299 4.50 0.33 17.60
CA GLY A 299 4.08 1.37 18.55
C GLY A 299 2.59 1.34 18.91
N GLY A 300 1.82 0.39 18.36
CA GLY A 300 0.38 0.27 18.62
C GLY A 300 -0.47 1.20 17.75
N LEU A 301 0.00 1.53 16.54
CA LEU A 301 -0.83 2.23 15.57
C LEU A 301 -2.08 1.40 15.23
N GLU A 302 -3.24 2.03 15.30
CA GLU A 302 -4.50 1.41 14.85
C GLU A 302 -4.90 1.93 13.47
N MET A 303 -5.19 1.03 12.54
CA MET A 303 -5.82 1.40 11.28
C MET A 303 -7.34 1.29 11.41
N SER A 304 -8.09 2.09 10.67
CA SER A 304 -9.56 2.03 10.67
C SER A 304 -10.12 2.15 9.28
N LEU A 305 -10.98 1.20 8.91
CA LEU A 305 -11.52 1.10 7.56
C LEU A 305 -12.92 1.72 7.47
N ILE A 306 -13.11 2.58 6.48
CA ILE A 306 -14.41 3.13 6.06
C ILE A 306 -14.71 2.62 4.66
N ILE A 307 -15.93 2.17 4.41
CA ILE A 307 -16.31 1.55 3.13
C ILE A 307 -17.42 2.37 2.47
N GLY A 308 -17.24 2.70 1.20
CA GLY A 308 -18.23 3.35 0.34
C GLY A 308 -18.55 2.49 -0.87
N ILE A 309 -19.83 2.17 -1.04
CA ILE A 309 -20.32 1.35 -2.15
C ILE A 309 -21.23 2.19 -3.03
N ASP A 310 -20.98 2.16 -4.33
CA ASP A 310 -21.77 2.84 -5.33
C ASP A 310 -23.12 2.15 -5.53
N TYR A 311 -24.22 2.91 -5.44
CA TYR A 311 -25.58 2.48 -5.74
C TYR A 311 -26.16 3.29 -6.91
N THR A 312 -25.31 3.68 -7.86
CA THR A 312 -25.78 4.43 -9.03
C THR A 312 -26.42 3.54 -10.08
N ALA A 313 -27.31 4.12 -10.88
CA ALA A 313 -28.12 3.44 -11.89
C ALA A 313 -27.30 2.91 -13.08
N SER A 314 -26.05 3.37 -13.27
CA SER A 314 -25.11 2.83 -14.27
C SER A 314 -24.84 1.34 -14.05
N ASN A 315 -24.91 0.87 -12.79
CA ASN A 315 -24.73 -0.54 -12.44
C ASN A 315 -25.82 -1.46 -13.00
N GLY A 316 -26.96 -0.91 -13.43
CA GLY A 316 -28.14 -1.65 -13.85
C GLY A 316 -28.93 -2.28 -12.69
N PRO A 317 -30.19 -2.66 -12.90
CA PRO A 317 -31.05 -3.21 -11.86
C PRO A 317 -30.48 -4.51 -11.24
N PRO A 318 -30.46 -4.69 -9.91
CA PRO A 318 -29.84 -5.87 -9.28
C PRO A 318 -30.48 -7.22 -9.66
N ASN A 319 -31.68 -7.22 -10.25
CA ASN A 319 -32.37 -8.40 -10.76
C ASN A 319 -32.09 -8.69 -12.25
N ASP A 320 -31.34 -7.83 -12.95
CA ASP A 320 -30.86 -8.09 -14.31
C ASP A 320 -29.53 -8.87 -14.23
N PRO A 321 -29.40 -10.06 -14.85
CA PRO A 321 -28.14 -10.81 -14.90
C PRO A 321 -26.94 -10.06 -15.50
N ARG A 322 -27.16 -8.94 -16.18
CA ARG A 322 -26.10 -8.07 -16.74
C ARG A 322 -25.67 -6.96 -15.77
N SER A 323 -26.37 -6.79 -14.65
CA SER A 323 -26.04 -5.79 -13.64
C SER A 323 -24.73 -6.14 -12.93
N LEU A 324 -23.95 -5.12 -12.60
CA LEU A 324 -22.75 -5.28 -11.78
C LEU A 324 -23.10 -5.63 -10.31
N HIS A 325 -24.33 -5.35 -9.88
CA HIS A 325 -24.88 -5.74 -8.59
C HIS A 325 -25.62 -7.08 -8.61
N PHE A 326 -25.70 -7.78 -9.75
CA PHE A 326 -26.41 -9.05 -9.83
C PHE A 326 -25.80 -10.07 -8.86
N ILE A 327 -26.64 -10.70 -8.04
CA ILE A 327 -26.22 -11.75 -7.11
C ILE A 327 -26.39 -13.10 -7.82
N ASP A 328 -25.29 -13.64 -8.31
CA ASP A 328 -25.27 -14.94 -8.99
C ASP A 328 -24.99 -16.08 -7.99
N PRO A 329 -25.85 -17.10 -7.89
CA PRO A 329 -25.57 -18.28 -7.07
C PRO A 329 -24.30 -19.04 -7.47
N ARG A 330 -23.78 -18.83 -8.69
CA ARG A 330 -22.59 -19.51 -9.22
C ARG A 330 -21.28 -18.85 -8.82
N GLY A 331 -21.29 -17.60 -8.37
CA GLY A 331 -20.07 -16.89 -8.01
C GLY A 331 -20.28 -15.42 -7.66
N PRO A 332 -19.30 -14.78 -7.00
CA PRO A 332 -19.40 -13.39 -6.59
C PRO A 332 -19.37 -12.44 -7.81
N ASN A 333 -20.14 -11.36 -7.75
CA ASN A 333 -19.94 -10.22 -8.65
C ASN A 333 -18.69 -9.42 -8.28
N GLN A 334 -18.33 -8.43 -9.11
CA GLN A 334 -17.10 -7.65 -8.93
C GLN A 334 -17.07 -6.87 -7.61
N TYR A 335 -18.22 -6.34 -7.15
CA TYR A 335 -18.32 -5.69 -5.83
C TYR A 335 -18.07 -6.69 -4.69
N GLN A 336 -18.71 -7.86 -4.72
CA GLN A 336 -18.51 -8.90 -3.70
C GLN A 336 -17.03 -9.32 -3.64
N HIS A 337 -16.40 -9.50 -4.80
CA HIS A 337 -14.99 -9.88 -4.86
C HIS A 337 -14.05 -8.77 -4.36
N ALA A 338 -14.30 -7.50 -4.74
CA ALA A 338 -13.53 -6.36 -4.27
C ALA A 338 -13.63 -6.17 -2.74
N ILE A 339 -14.83 -6.32 -2.18
CA ILE A 339 -15.05 -6.31 -0.72
C ILE A 339 -14.29 -7.46 -0.07
N SER A 340 -14.49 -8.71 -0.52
CA SER A 340 -13.87 -9.87 0.11
C SER A 340 -12.34 -9.84 0.07
N SER A 341 -11.76 -9.42 -1.05
CA SER A 341 -10.30 -9.40 -1.24
C SER A 341 -9.61 -8.26 -0.49
N THR A 342 -10.26 -7.11 -0.32
CA THR A 342 -9.63 -5.93 0.30
C THR A 342 -9.92 -5.84 1.79
N VAL A 343 -11.19 -5.99 2.18
CA VAL A 343 -11.63 -5.86 3.58
C VAL A 343 -11.03 -6.98 4.45
N SER A 344 -10.84 -8.18 3.90
CA SER A 344 -10.26 -9.30 4.64
C SER A 344 -8.80 -9.11 5.05
N ILE A 345 -8.05 -8.27 4.32
CA ILE A 345 -6.67 -7.90 4.65
C ILE A 345 -6.68 -6.75 5.66
N LEU A 346 -7.42 -5.68 5.35
CA LEU A 346 -7.44 -4.48 6.19
C LEU A 346 -8.04 -4.71 7.58
N GLN A 347 -8.99 -5.65 7.72
CA GLN A 347 -9.57 -6.00 9.03
C GLN A 347 -8.54 -6.55 10.03
N GLU A 348 -7.35 -7.01 9.59
CA GLU A 348 -6.32 -7.50 10.54
C GLU A 348 -5.54 -6.36 11.19
N TYR A 349 -5.60 -5.15 10.64
CA TYR A 349 -4.97 -3.94 11.19
C TYR A 349 -5.99 -3.02 11.86
N ASP A 350 -7.28 -3.37 11.80
CA ASP A 350 -8.36 -2.73 12.51
C ASP A 350 -8.59 -3.41 13.87
N ALA A 351 -8.46 -2.63 14.95
CA ALA A 351 -8.43 -3.16 16.30
C ALA A 351 -9.78 -3.70 16.79
N ASP A 352 -10.89 -3.10 16.35
CA ASP A 352 -12.25 -3.49 16.77
C ASP A 352 -12.99 -4.29 15.68
N LYS A 353 -12.48 -4.29 14.44
CA LYS A 353 -13.07 -4.96 13.29
C LYS A 353 -14.52 -4.50 13.04
N GLN A 354 -14.82 -3.25 13.39
CA GLN A 354 -16.10 -2.57 13.18
C GLN A 354 -15.92 -1.48 12.11
N PHE A 355 -16.63 -1.62 10.98
CA PHE A 355 -16.40 -0.78 9.82
C PHE A 355 -17.62 0.10 9.54
N PRO A 356 -17.49 1.44 9.52
CA PRO A 356 -18.52 2.30 8.96
C PRO A 356 -18.74 1.98 7.47
N VAL A 357 -19.94 1.52 7.12
CA VAL A 357 -20.30 1.19 5.73
C VAL A 357 -21.35 2.16 5.21
N TYR A 358 -21.02 2.81 4.10
CA TYR A 358 -21.85 3.81 3.43
C TYR A 358 -22.20 3.39 2.01
N GLY A 359 -23.41 3.74 1.58
CA GLY A 359 -23.79 3.77 0.17
C GLY A 359 -23.80 5.20 -0.37
N PHE A 360 -23.66 5.37 -1.68
CA PHE A 360 -23.79 6.68 -2.34
C PHE A 360 -24.43 6.60 -3.72
N GLY A 361 -25.09 7.67 -4.15
CA GLY A 361 -25.71 7.78 -5.49
C GLY A 361 -27.03 7.03 -5.65
N GLY A 362 -27.57 6.48 -4.55
CA GLY A 362 -28.86 5.80 -4.50
C GLY A 362 -29.89 6.56 -3.68
N ILE A 363 -31.09 5.98 -3.57
CA ILE A 363 -32.18 6.49 -2.75
C ILE A 363 -32.50 5.42 -1.69
N PRO A 364 -32.04 5.60 -0.44
CA PRO A 364 -32.29 4.64 0.63
C PRO A 364 -33.77 4.62 1.06
N PRO A 365 -34.22 3.58 1.78
CA PRO A 365 -35.59 3.50 2.27
C PRO A 365 -36.02 4.74 3.05
N GLY A 366 -37.19 5.29 2.71
CA GLY A 366 -37.75 6.49 3.34
C GLY A 366 -37.21 7.82 2.81
N ALA A 367 -36.18 7.82 1.96
CA ALA A 367 -35.71 9.04 1.30
C ALA A 367 -36.52 9.35 0.03
N HIS A 368 -36.69 10.65 -0.25
CA HIS A 368 -37.36 11.13 -1.47
C HIS A 368 -36.37 11.58 -2.56
N ASN A 369 -35.14 11.92 -2.17
CA ASN A 369 -34.09 12.41 -3.05
C ASN A 369 -32.88 11.47 -3.00
N VAL A 370 -31.99 11.63 -3.99
CA VAL A 370 -30.69 10.96 -4.03
C VAL A 370 -29.87 11.34 -2.81
N ASP A 371 -29.30 10.34 -2.18
CA ASP A 371 -28.32 10.51 -1.12
C ASP A 371 -26.96 10.03 -1.62
N HIS A 372 -25.96 10.89 -1.45
CA HIS A 372 -24.58 10.64 -1.88
C HIS A 372 -23.67 10.21 -0.71
N CYS A 373 -24.22 9.99 0.49
CA CYS A 373 -23.52 9.38 1.61
C CYS A 373 -24.52 8.97 2.71
N PHE A 374 -25.07 7.75 2.63
CA PHE A 374 -26.00 7.21 3.63
C PHE A 374 -25.42 5.95 4.31
N PRO A 375 -25.66 5.75 5.62
CA PRO A 375 -25.24 4.53 6.31
C PRO A 375 -25.97 3.34 5.70
N LEU A 376 -25.22 2.34 5.23
CA LEU A 376 -25.79 1.22 4.49
C LEU A 376 -26.66 0.32 5.38
N ASN A 377 -26.36 0.29 6.68
CA ASN A 377 -27.15 -0.39 7.71
C ASN A 377 -28.39 0.43 8.15
N LEU A 378 -28.63 1.60 7.54
CA LEU A 378 -29.73 2.52 7.83
C LEU A 378 -29.75 3.06 9.28
N ASN A 379 -28.60 3.01 9.98
CA ASN A 379 -28.43 3.54 11.32
C ASN A 379 -27.43 4.72 11.32
N PRO A 380 -27.89 5.97 11.22
CA PRO A 380 -27.00 7.15 11.23
C PRO A 380 -26.22 7.34 12.52
N SER A 381 -26.72 6.83 13.65
CA SER A 381 -26.06 6.93 14.95
C SER A 381 -24.93 5.91 15.11
N ASN A 382 -25.00 4.79 14.39
CA ASN A 382 -23.94 3.79 14.35
C ASN A 382 -23.89 3.11 12.97
N PRO A 383 -23.06 3.60 12.04
CA PRO A 383 -22.91 3.01 10.70
C PRO A 383 -22.04 1.75 10.69
N GLU A 384 -21.54 1.31 11.84
CA GLU A 384 -20.54 0.25 11.92
C GLU A 384 -21.13 -1.15 11.67
N VAL A 385 -20.31 -2.00 11.06
CA VAL A 385 -20.61 -3.38 10.72
C VAL A 385 -19.43 -4.25 11.13
N ALA A 386 -19.71 -5.31 11.88
CA ALA A 386 -18.69 -6.24 12.34
C ALA A 386 -18.22 -7.15 11.21
N SER A 387 -16.90 -7.29 11.05
CA SER A 387 -16.21 -8.25 10.18
C SER A 387 -16.42 -8.08 8.66
N SER A 388 -15.45 -8.55 7.88
CA SER A 388 -15.57 -8.62 6.40
C SER A 388 -16.82 -9.38 5.92
N GLN A 389 -17.20 -10.45 6.63
CA GLN A 389 -18.40 -11.22 6.31
C GLN A 389 -19.69 -10.43 6.55
N GLY A 390 -19.75 -9.65 7.63
CA GLY A 390 -20.89 -8.79 7.92
C GLY A 390 -21.09 -7.71 6.86
N VAL A 391 -20.00 -7.14 6.34
CA VAL A 391 -20.05 -6.18 5.22
C VAL A 391 -20.65 -6.82 3.96
N LEU A 392 -20.23 -8.05 3.60
CA LEU A 392 -20.79 -8.77 2.45
C LEU A 392 -22.28 -9.10 2.61
N GLN A 393 -22.69 -9.51 3.81
CA GLN A 393 -24.10 -9.77 4.13
C GLN A 393 -24.94 -8.49 4.03
N LEU A 394 -24.43 -7.38 4.57
CA LEU A 394 -25.10 -6.09 4.49
C LEU A 394 -25.24 -5.61 3.04
N TYR A 395 -24.16 -5.68 2.26
CA TYR A 395 -24.19 -5.35 0.83
C TYR A 395 -25.28 -6.16 0.11
N THR A 396 -25.26 -7.48 0.27
CA THR A 396 -26.21 -8.37 -0.42
C THR A 396 -27.67 -8.07 -0.05
N SER A 397 -27.95 -7.85 1.24
CA SER A 397 -29.32 -7.59 1.72
C SER A 397 -29.83 -6.18 1.35
N SER A 398 -28.93 -5.20 1.25
CA SER A 398 -29.30 -3.81 0.93
C SER A 398 -29.79 -3.59 -0.50
N LEU A 399 -29.37 -4.44 -1.46
CA LEU A 399 -29.73 -4.35 -2.89
C LEU A 399 -31.25 -4.44 -3.15
N GLY A 400 -32.00 -5.10 -2.25
CA GLY A 400 -33.45 -5.22 -2.35
C GLY A 400 -34.24 -3.97 -1.92
N HIS A 401 -33.57 -3.01 -1.29
CA HIS A 401 -34.24 -1.89 -0.61
C HIS A 401 -33.71 -0.50 -1.01
N ILE A 402 -32.53 -0.43 -1.62
CA ILE A 402 -31.98 0.82 -2.16
C ILE A 402 -32.36 0.94 -3.62
N ARG A 403 -32.97 2.07 -3.99
CA ARG A 403 -33.26 2.37 -5.40
C ARG A 403 -32.04 3.03 -6.03
N LEU A 404 -31.48 2.39 -7.06
CA LEU A 404 -30.32 2.92 -7.77
C LEU A 404 -30.66 4.24 -8.50
N HIS A 405 -29.78 5.24 -8.43
CA HIS A 405 -29.99 6.55 -9.07
C HIS A 405 -28.66 7.20 -9.52
N GLY A 406 -28.60 8.49 -9.76
CA GLY A 406 -27.36 9.23 -9.98
C GLY A 406 -27.54 10.70 -9.65
N PRO A 407 -26.49 11.52 -9.81
CA PRO A 407 -25.17 11.23 -10.40
C PRO A 407 -24.17 10.52 -9.45
N THR A 408 -22.98 10.17 -9.97
CA THR A 408 -21.88 9.57 -9.18
C THR A 408 -21.02 10.67 -8.56
N PHE A 409 -21.21 10.94 -7.27
CA PHE A 409 -20.51 12.01 -6.52
C PHE A 409 -19.69 11.44 -5.36
N PHE A 410 -18.40 11.77 -5.32
CA PHE A 410 -17.47 11.28 -4.29
C PHE A 410 -17.24 12.28 -3.17
N ALA A 411 -17.36 13.58 -3.44
CA ALA A 411 -17.07 14.61 -2.45
C ALA A 411 -17.88 14.43 -1.14
N PRO A 412 -19.17 14.07 -1.15
CA PRO A 412 -19.92 13.86 0.09
C PRO A 412 -19.34 12.75 0.97
N LEU A 413 -18.98 11.61 0.37
CA LEU A 413 -18.38 10.48 1.06
C LEU A 413 -16.99 10.83 1.60
N ILE A 414 -16.12 11.46 0.80
CA ILE A 414 -14.78 11.89 1.23
C ILE A 414 -14.88 12.86 2.41
N ASN A 415 -15.81 13.82 2.35
CA ASN A 415 -16.06 14.75 3.45
C ASN A 415 -16.54 14.05 4.71
N GLN A 416 -17.40 13.04 4.58
CA GLN A 416 -17.83 12.23 5.72
C GLN A 416 -16.66 11.44 6.33
N SER A 417 -15.80 10.85 5.51
CA SER A 417 -14.61 10.15 5.99
C SER A 417 -13.62 11.08 6.68
N MET A 418 -13.43 12.32 6.18
CA MET A 418 -12.64 13.32 6.89
C MET A 418 -13.23 13.66 8.27
N ARG A 419 -14.57 13.79 8.38
CA ARG A 419 -15.22 14.03 9.68
C ARG A 419 -14.97 12.89 10.65
N ILE A 420 -15.17 11.64 10.21
CA ILE A 420 -14.91 10.44 11.00
C ILE A 420 -13.44 10.42 11.45
N ALA A 421 -12.51 10.58 10.49
CA ALA A 421 -11.09 10.54 10.78
C ALA A 421 -10.66 11.61 11.78
N ASN A 422 -11.17 12.84 11.66
CA ASN A 422 -10.82 13.93 12.55
C ASN A 422 -11.49 13.83 13.93
N GLN A 423 -12.72 13.31 14.01
CA GLN A 423 -13.46 13.13 15.28
C GLN A 423 -12.94 11.95 16.09
N LEU A 424 -12.62 10.84 15.42
CA LEU A 424 -12.18 9.60 16.06
C LEU A 424 -10.65 9.47 16.11
N SER A 425 -9.90 10.47 15.64
CA SER A 425 -8.45 10.50 15.74
C SER A 425 -8.02 10.46 17.21
N ASP A 426 -7.24 9.45 17.59
CA ASP A 426 -6.54 9.40 18.87
C ASP A 426 -5.03 9.44 18.64
N PRO A 427 -4.35 10.57 18.91
CA PRO A 427 -2.90 10.69 18.74
C PRO A 427 -2.10 9.66 19.55
N ARG A 428 -2.62 9.19 20.68
CA ARG A 428 -1.93 8.19 21.53
C ARG A 428 -1.88 6.82 20.86
N LYS A 429 -2.90 6.51 20.05
CA LYS A 429 -2.99 5.29 19.24
C LYS A 429 -2.53 5.52 17.79
N GLN A 430 -2.10 6.73 17.47
CA GLN A 430 -1.68 7.14 16.12
C GLN A 430 -2.70 6.73 15.03
N LYS A 431 -4.00 6.79 15.36
CA LYS A 431 -5.06 6.18 14.55
C LYS A 431 -5.07 6.72 13.12
N TYR A 432 -5.07 5.82 12.14
CA TYR A 432 -5.01 6.14 10.72
C TYR A 432 -6.18 5.51 9.95
N PHE A 433 -6.79 6.24 9.03
CA PHE A 433 -8.02 5.82 8.36
C PHE A 433 -7.76 5.49 6.90
N VAL A 434 -8.46 4.48 6.40
CA VAL A 434 -8.49 4.10 4.99
C VAL A 434 -9.95 4.13 4.53
N LEU A 435 -10.25 4.96 3.54
CA LEU A 435 -11.54 4.94 2.85
C LEU A 435 -11.41 4.05 1.60
N LEU A 436 -12.17 2.97 1.54
CA LEU A 436 -12.34 2.13 0.35
C LEU A 436 -13.61 2.56 -0.40
N ILE A 437 -13.47 2.99 -1.65
CA ILE A 437 -14.58 3.32 -2.56
C ILE A 437 -14.63 2.27 -3.67
N ILE A 438 -15.80 1.69 -3.92
CA ILE A 438 -16.03 0.77 -5.04
C ILE A 438 -17.11 1.37 -5.94
N THR A 439 -16.81 1.57 -7.22
CA THR A 439 -17.68 2.29 -8.18
C THR A 439 -17.61 1.70 -9.57
N ASP A 440 -18.65 1.88 -10.39
CA ASP A 440 -18.67 1.45 -11.79
C ASP A 440 -18.49 2.57 -12.82
N GLY A 441 -18.48 3.83 -12.40
CA GLY A 441 -18.66 4.96 -13.31
C GLY A 441 -17.79 6.17 -12.99
N GLU A 442 -17.65 7.06 -13.98
CA GLU A 442 -16.86 8.28 -13.87
C GLU A 442 -17.36 9.22 -12.76
N ILE A 443 -16.41 9.97 -12.20
CA ILE A 443 -16.69 10.95 -11.14
C ILE A 443 -17.34 12.19 -11.76
N MET A 444 -18.60 12.44 -11.41
CA MET A 444 -19.39 13.56 -11.97
C MET A 444 -19.21 14.88 -11.20
N ASP A 445 -18.56 14.87 -10.03
CA ASP A 445 -18.22 16.05 -9.22
C ASP A 445 -16.71 16.30 -9.10
N MET A 446 -15.97 16.08 -10.18
CA MET A 446 -14.50 16.07 -10.21
C MET A 446 -13.85 17.24 -9.43
N GLN A 447 -14.23 18.49 -9.68
CA GLN A 447 -13.62 19.63 -8.97
C GLN A 447 -13.89 19.62 -7.46
N ARG A 448 -15.10 19.25 -7.04
CA ARG A 448 -15.44 19.14 -5.60
C ARG A 448 -14.69 17.99 -4.95
N THR A 449 -14.53 16.89 -5.68
CA THR A 449 -13.73 15.74 -5.27
C THR A 449 -12.27 16.15 -5.10
N ILE A 450 -11.67 16.84 -6.08
CA ILE A 450 -10.30 17.39 -5.97
C ILE A 450 -10.17 18.34 -4.77
N ASP A 451 -11.14 19.23 -4.56
CA ASP A 451 -11.12 20.16 -3.42
C ASP A 451 -11.11 19.41 -2.08
N ALA A 452 -11.96 18.38 -1.94
CA ALA A 452 -12.01 17.53 -0.75
C ALA A 452 -10.74 16.70 -0.55
N LEU A 453 -10.15 16.16 -1.63
CA LEU A 453 -8.89 15.41 -1.59
C LEU A 453 -7.71 16.29 -1.16
N VAL A 454 -7.62 17.51 -1.72
CA VAL A 454 -6.59 18.48 -1.33
C VAL A 454 -6.79 18.92 0.11
N GLU A 455 -8.01 19.03 0.62
CA GLU A 455 -8.26 19.25 2.03
C GLU A 455 -7.81 18.08 2.91
N ALA A 456 -8.27 16.87 2.61
CA ALA A 456 -7.91 15.66 3.33
C ALA A 456 -6.39 15.46 3.45
N SER A 457 -5.65 15.77 2.37
CA SER A 457 -4.18 15.61 2.36
C SER A 457 -3.48 16.44 3.43
N HIS A 458 -4.03 17.61 3.79
CA HIS A 458 -3.43 18.53 4.75
C HIS A 458 -3.82 18.20 6.19
N VAL A 459 -5.09 17.84 6.42
CA VAL A 459 -5.67 17.88 7.78
C VAL A 459 -5.94 16.51 8.37
N SER A 460 -6.17 15.48 7.56
CA SER A 460 -6.68 14.19 8.05
C SER A 460 -5.64 13.06 7.96
N PRO A 461 -5.59 12.13 8.94
CA PRO A 461 -4.84 10.87 8.88
C PRO A 461 -5.59 9.88 7.97
N LEU A 462 -5.70 10.19 6.68
CA LEU A 462 -6.56 9.49 5.74
C LEU A 462 -5.80 9.09 4.46
N SER A 463 -6.01 7.85 4.03
CA SER A 463 -5.77 7.35 2.68
C SER A 463 -7.10 6.94 2.04
N ILE A 464 -7.16 7.01 0.72
CA ILE A 464 -8.36 6.72 -0.08
C ILE A 464 -7.95 5.74 -1.17
N VAL A 465 -8.72 4.66 -1.28
CA VAL A 465 -8.51 3.61 -2.27
C VAL A 465 -9.78 3.50 -3.09
N ILE A 466 -9.65 3.56 -4.42
CA ILE A 466 -10.78 3.53 -5.34
C ILE A 466 -10.63 2.30 -6.24
N ILE A 467 -11.61 1.40 -6.19
CA ILE A 467 -11.69 0.23 -7.07
C ILE A 467 -12.76 0.50 -8.13
N GLY A 468 -12.34 0.59 -9.40
CA GLY A 468 -13.25 0.76 -10.54
C GLY A 468 -13.69 -0.60 -11.08
N VAL A 469 -14.98 -0.90 -11.02
CA VAL A 469 -15.59 -2.15 -11.52
C VAL A 469 -16.34 -1.92 -12.83
N GLY A 470 -16.55 -2.97 -13.62
CA GLY A 470 -17.26 -2.86 -14.89
C GLY A 470 -16.46 -2.14 -15.98
N PRO A 471 -17.06 -1.95 -17.17
CA PRO A 471 -16.32 -1.63 -18.39
C PRO A 471 -16.13 -0.13 -18.68
N ALA A 472 -16.40 0.75 -17.71
CA ALA A 472 -16.35 2.21 -17.92
C ALA A 472 -14.93 2.73 -18.26
N ASP A 473 -14.86 3.95 -18.81
CA ASP A 473 -13.59 4.67 -18.89
C ASP A 473 -13.23 5.23 -17.51
N PHE A 474 -12.01 4.92 -17.07
CA PHE A 474 -11.49 5.34 -15.77
C PHE A 474 -10.38 6.39 -15.89
N SER A 475 -10.24 7.03 -17.05
CA SER A 475 -9.28 8.10 -17.30
C SER A 475 -9.35 9.22 -16.24
N SER A 476 -10.56 9.56 -15.79
CA SER A 476 -10.81 10.55 -14.75
C SER A 476 -10.27 10.13 -13.37
N MET A 477 -10.27 8.83 -13.07
CA MET A 477 -9.78 8.28 -11.79
C MET A 477 -8.26 8.15 -11.77
N VAL A 478 -7.67 7.82 -12.92
CA VAL A 478 -6.20 7.86 -13.10
C VAL A 478 -5.66 9.28 -12.89
N ALA A 479 -6.43 10.31 -13.21
CA ALA A 479 -6.04 11.69 -12.94
C ALA A 479 -6.03 12.07 -11.44
N LEU A 480 -6.71 11.27 -10.59
CA LEU A 480 -6.68 11.44 -9.13
C LEU A 480 -5.54 10.69 -8.46
N ASP A 481 -5.07 9.61 -9.09
CA ASP A 481 -3.91 8.82 -8.69
C ASP A 481 -2.66 9.74 -8.69
N GLY A 482 -2.04 9.95 -7.54
CA GLY A 482 -1.03 11.01 -7.32
C GLY A 482 0.24 10.90 -8.18
N ASP A 483 0.38 9.81 -8.94
CA ASP A 483 1.43 9.54 -9.92
C ASP A 483 1.52 10.60 -11.04
N GLY A 484 0.39 11.23 -11.39
CA GLY A 484 0.30 12.27 -12.42
C GLY A 484 0.79 13.65 -11.98
N GLY A 485 1.14 13.83 -10.70
CA GLY A 485 1.52 15.10 -10.10
C GLY A 485 0.56 15.53 -8.99
N LYS A 486 0.82 16.72 -8.40
CA LYS A 486 0.02 17.19 -7.26
C LYS A 486 -1.34 17.73 -7.70
N LEU A 487 -2.39 17.29 -7.01
CA LEU A 487 -3.75 17.81 -7.18
C LEU A 487 -3.82 19.29 -6.77
N ARG A 488 -4.63 20.08 -7.49
CA ARG A 488 -4.82 21.51 -7.24
C ARG A 488 -6.30 21.82 -7.04
N ALA A 489 -6.63 22.33 -5.86
CA ALA A 489 -7.98 22.77 -5.52
C ALA A 489 -8.36 24.06 -6.26
N SER A 490 -9.65 24.34 -6.30
CA SER A 490 -10.26 25.53 -6.92
C SER A 490 -9.74 26.85 -6.34
N ASN A 491 -9.34 26.86 -5.07
CA ASN A 491 -8.71 28.00 -4.39
C ASN A 491 -7.19 28.14 -4.66
N GLY A 492 -6.63 27.32 -5.55
CA GLY A 492 -5.22 27.32 -5.92
C GLY A 492 -4.29 26.52 -4.99
N ARG A 493 -4.79 26.03 -3.85
CA ARG A 493 -4.02 25.18 -2.91
C ARG A 493 -3.69 23.84 -3.57
N VAL A 494 -2.51 23.31 -3.27
CA VAL A 494 -1.97 22.09 -3.87
C VAL A 494 -1.86 21.00 -2.80
N SER A 495 -2.12 19.74 -3.14
CA SER A 495 -1.98 18.62 -2.20
C SER A 495 -0.57 18.56 -1.58
N THR A 496 -0.53 18.33 -0.27
CA THR A 496 0.70 18.21 0.53
C THR A 496 1.39 16.86 0.33
N ARG A 497 0.59 15.83 0.15
CA ARG A 497 0.98 14.43 -0.02
C ARG A 497 -0.03 13.76 -0.95
N ASP A 498 0.37 12.64 -1.51
CA ASP A 498 -0.52 11.76 -2.21
C ASP A 498 -1.29 10.87 -1.22
N ILE A 499 -2.58 10.69 -1.48
CA ILE A 499 -3.53 9.99 -0.60
C ILE A 499 -4.48 9.07 -1.36
N VAL A 500 -4.40 9.03 -2.69
CA VAL A 500 -5.35 8.30 -3.53
C VAL A 500 -4.61 7.19 -4.25
N GLN A 501 -5.11 5.96 -4.13
CA GLN A 501 -4.75 4.85 -5.01
C GLN A 501 -5.97 4.48 -5.85
N PHE A 502 -5.82 4.46 -7.17
CA PHE A 502 -6.84 3.92 -8.08
C PHE A 502 -6.46 2.55 -8.64
N VAL A 503 -7.41 1.61 -8.65
CA VAL A 503 -7.21 0.26 -9.22
C VAL A 503 -8.42 -0.15 -10.07
N PRO A 504 -8.26 -0.33 -11.39
CA PRO A 504 -9.32 -0.88 -12.23
C PRO A 504 -9.40 -2.41 -12.08
N TYR A 505 -10.54 -2.91 -11.62
CA TYR A 505 -10.81 -4.33 -11.35
C TYR A 505 -10.54 -5.21 -12.58
N ASN A 506 -10.91 -4.75 -13.78
CA ASN A 506 -10.83 -5.54 -15.01
C ASN A 506 -9.41 -6.00 -15.36
N ARG A 507 -8.35 -5.40 -14.79
CA ARG A 507 -6.97 -5.85 -14.98
C ARG A 507 -6.62 -7.11 -14.19
N PHE A 508 -7.45 -7.51 -13.24
CA PHE A 508 -7.17 -8.56 -12.25
C PHE A 508 -8.21 -9.68 -12.21
N VAL A 509 -9.11 -9.74 -13.20
CA VAL A 509 -10.16 -10.77 -13.28
C VAL A 509 -9.58 -12.19 -13.21
N ASP A 510 -8.44 -12.40 -13.86
CA ASP A 510 -7.74 -13.70 -13.87
C ASP A 510 -6.76 -13.88 -12.69
N TYR A 511 -6.56 -12.85 -11.87
CA TYR A 511 -5.55 -12.79 -10.82
C TYR A 511 -6.11 -12.19 -9.51
N PRO A 512 -6.98 -12.93 -8.79
CA PRO A 512 -7.68 -12.39 -7.61
C PRO A 512 -6.72 -11.89 -6.51
N ASP A 513 -5.60 -12.60 -6.28
CA ASP A 513 -4.58 -12.20 -5.29
C ASP A 513 -3.78 -10.95 -5.72
N ALA A 514 -3.83 -10.57 -6.99
CA ALA A 514 -3.15 -9.38 -7.49
C ALA A 514 -3.99 -8.10 -7.31
N LEU A 515 -5.33 -8.21 -7.26
CA LEU A 515 -6.21 -7.07 -7.02
C LEU A 515 -5.90 -6.42 -5.67
N SER A 516 -5.89 -7.21 -4.60
CA SER A 516 -5.64 -6.70 -3.24
C SER A 516 -4.21 -6.15 -3.10
N ARG A 517 -3.25 -6.79 -3.78
CA ARG A 517 -1.86 -6.36 -3.82
C ARG A 517 -1.72 -4.94 -4.35
N GLU A 518 -2.31 -4.65 -5.50
CA GLU A 518 -2.26 -3.31 -6.10
C GLU A 518 -3.16 -2.32 -5.36
N THR A 519 -4.27 -2.76 -4.79
CA THR A 519 -5.22 -1.93 -4.04
C THR A 519 -4.62 -1.37 -2.75
N LEU A 520 -3.79 -2.16 -2.05
CA LEU A 520 -3.26 -1.83 -0.73
C LEU A 520 -1.77 -1.40 -0.75
N ALA A 521 -1.14 -1.56 -1.91
CA ALA A 521 0.22 -1.21 -2.28
C ALA A 521 0.81 0.05 -1.64
N GLU A 522 0.05 1.14 -1.63
CA GLU A 522 0.57 2.46 -1.29
C GLU A 522 0.30 2.90 0.14
N ILE A 523 -0.60 2.21 0.84
CA ILE A 523 -1.03 2.61 2.18
C ILE A 523 0.15 2.75 3.15
N PRO A 524 1.14 1.82 3.21
CA PRO A 524 2.31 1.99 4.07
C PRO A 524 3.08 3.29 3.79
N ARG A 525 3.31 3.61 2.50
CA ARG A 525 4.01 4.83 2.07
C ARG A 525 3.22 6.08 2.45
N GLN A 526 1.92 6.10 2.13
CA GLN A 526 1.05 7.25 2.38
C GLN A 526 0.90 7.55 3.88
N LEU A 527 0.85 6.51 4.73
CA LEU A 527 0.85 6.64 6.18
C LEU A 527 2.17 7.23 6.69
N CYS A 528 3.32 6.66 6.31
CA CYS A 528 4.61 7.19 6.71
C CYS A 528 4.80 8.65 6.26
N GLN A 529 4.32 9.00 5.06
CA GLN A 529 4.33 10.40 4.58
C GLN A 529 3.47 11.31 5.44
N TYR A 530 2.26 10.88 5.82
CA TYR A 530 1.41 11.64 6.74
C TYR A 530 2.13 11.89 8.06
N MET A 531 2.69 10.84 8.68
CA MET A 531 3.39 10.96 9.96
C MET A 531 4.61 11.87 9.86
N LYS A 532 5.40 11.75 8.78
CA LYS A 532 6.56 12.62 8.51
C LYS A 532 6.16 14.09 8.34
N VAL A 533 5.11 14.38 7.56
CA VAL A 533 4.60 15.76 7.38
C VAL A 533 4.06 16.35 8.69
N ARG A 534 3.48 15.52 9.55
CA ARG A 534 2.96 15.95 10.87
C ARG A 534 4.02 15.96 11.97
N GLY A 535 5.24 15.50 11.70
CA GLY A 535 6.32 15.40 12.70
C GLY A 535 6.02 14.37 13.80
N VAL A 536 5.26 13.31 13.48
CA VAL A 536 4.85 12.26 14.43
C VAL A 536 5.81 11.08 14.32
N ALA A 537 6.60 10.86 15.37
CA ALA A 537 7.43 9.65 15.51
C ALA A 537 6.58 8.46 16.00
N PRO A 538 6.93 7.20 15.69
CA PRO A 538 6.32 6.02 16.27
C PRO A 538 6.35 6.06 17.79
N ASN A 539 5.27 5.57 18.40
CA ASN A 539 5.25 5.32 19.84
C ASN A 539 6.31 4.27 20.24
N PRO A 540 6.71 4.21 21.53
CA PRO A 540 7.51 3.11 22.04
C PRO A 540 6.88 1.76 21.73
N ALA A 541 7.71 0.77 21.38
CA ALA A 541 7.26 -0.57 21.09
C ALA A 541 6.43 -1.14 22.27
N LEU A 542 5.24 -1.64 21.96
CA LEU A 542 4.41 -2.30 22.95
C LEU A 542 5.07 -3.61 23.40
N PRO A 543 4.99 -3.97 24.70
CA PRO A 543 5.48 -5.25 25.18
C PRO A 543 4.67 -6.38 24.52
N PRO A 544 5.27 -7.56 24.30
CA PRO A 544 4.56 -8.68 23.71
C PRO A 544 3.39 -9.11 24.60
N THR A 545 2.19 -9.14 24.03
CA THR A 545 1.00 -9.70 24.66
C THR A 545 0.66 -11.04 24.00
N TYR A 546 0.74 -12.13 24.76
CA TYR A 546 0.41 -13.47 24.26
C TYR A 546 -1.07 -13.78 24.46
N ARG A 547 -1.95 -12.89 23.99
CA ARG A 547 -3.40 -13.14 24.02
C ARG A 547 -3.73 -14.30 23.08
N LEU A 548 -4.70 -15.13 23.48
CA LEU A 548 -5.22 -16.19 22.64
C LEU A 548 -5.93 -15.57 21.44
N PHE A 549 -5.52 -15.93 20.23
CA PHE A 549 -6.32 -15.68 19.05
C PHE A 549 -7.52 -16.62 19.09
N ALA A 550 -8.69 -16.08 19.45
CA ALA A 550 -9.94 -16.81 19.30
C ALA A 550 -10.30 -16.88 17.82
N GLU A 551 -10.69 -18.06 17.32
CA GLU A 551 -11.32 -18.12 16.01
C GLU A 551 -12.59 -17.27 16.03
N PRO A 552 -12.86 -16.45 15.00
CA PRO A 552 -14.14 -15.78 14.88
C PRO A 552 -15.21 -16.86 14.90
N SER A 553 -16.03 -16.86 15.94
CA SER A 553 -17.17 -17.76 16.03
C SER A 553 -17.99 -17.56 14.76
N THR A 554 -18.25 -18.64 14.03
CA THR A 554 -19.26 -18.61 12.96
C THR A 554 -20.53 -18.07 13.58
N CYS A 555 -20.92 -16.86 13.18
CA CYS A 555 -22.17 -16.28 13.61
C CYS A 555 -23.29 -17.25 13.21
N ASP A 556 -24.03 -17.70 14.21
CA ASP A 556 -25.19 -18.56 14.03
C ASP A 556 -26.16 -17.85 13.08
N SER A 557 -26.35 -18.42 11.89
CA SER A 557 -27.10 -17.87 10.76
C SER A 557 -28.63 -17.86 10.99
N SER A 558 -29.08 -17.69 12.22
CA SER A 558 -30.48 -17.88 12.64
C SER A 558 -31.26 -16.60 12.91
N VAL A 559 -30.69 -15.41 12.77
CA VAL A 559 -31.43 -14.14 12.95
C VAL A 559 -31.25 -13.20 11.74
N PRO A 560 -32.23 -13.07 10.84
CA PRO A 560 -32.20 -12.00 9.84
C PRO A 560 -32.32 -10.63 10.53
N PRO A 561 -31.65 -9.58 10.02
CA PRO A 561 -31.86 -8.22 10.51
C PRO A 561 -33.33 -7.87 10.30
N SER A 562 -34.04 -7.68 11.41
CA SER A 562 -35.44 -7.28 11.38
C SER A 562 -35.51 -5.81 10.95
N PHE A 563 -35.84 -5.57 9.68
CA PHE A 563 -36.26 -4.26 9.19
C PHE A 563 -37.60 -3.92 9.83
N THR A 564 -37.56 -3.33 11.04
CA THR A 564 -38.76 -2.77 11.65
C THR A 564 -39.06 -1.44 10.97
N GLN A 565 -40.19 -1.37 10.26
CA GLN A 565 -40.75 -0.09 9.83
C GLN A 565 -41.04 0.76 11.06
N PRO A 566 -40.75 2.08 11.04
CA PRO A 566 -41.16 2.95 12.12
C PRO A 566 -42.69 3.05 12.14
N SER A 567 -43.31 2.40 13.13
CA SER A 567 -44.72 2.61 13.47
C SER A 567 -44.93 4.06 13.89
N ALA A 568 -45.99 4.67 13.35
CA ALA A 568 -46.45 6.01 13.69
C ALA A 568 -46.56 6.21 15.22
N ALA A 569 -46.11 7.37 15.68
CA ALA A 569 -46.19 7.77 17.08
C ALA A 569 -47.66 7.80 17.57
N PRO A 570 -47.98 7.19 18.73
CA PRO A 570 -49.30 7.35 19.33
C PRO A 570 -49.42 8.73 20.02
N LEU A 571 -50.56 9.37 19.78
CA LEU A 571 -51.06 10.54 20.48
C LEU A 571 -51.09 10.34 22.00
N MET A 572 -50.58 11.33 22.75
CA MET A 572 -50.76 11.39 24.19
C MET A 572 -52.12 11.97 24.56
N SER A 573 -52.86 11.25 25.43
CA SER A 573 -54.03 11.76 26.14
C SER A 573 -54.04 11.28 27.61
N THR A 574 -53.77 12.24 28.50
CA THR A 574 -54.37 12.58 29.81
C THR A 574 -54.68 11.54 30.92
N HIS A 575 -54.04 11.81 32.08
CA HIS A 575 -54.53 11.82 33.49
C HIS A 575 -54.91 10.52 34.24
N HIS A 576 -54.24 10.21 35.37
CA HIS A 576 -54.67 10.56 36.75
C HIS A 576 -53.80 9.91 37.88
N VAL A 577 -53.17 10.77 38.70
CA VAL A 577 -53.19 10.91 40.19
C VAL A 577 -52.81 9.78 41.18
N ALA A 578 -52.08 10.23 42.24
CA ALA A 578 -51.90 9.75 43.63
C ALA A 578 -50.68 8.83 43.91
N ARG A 579 -49.92 8.93 45.01
CA ARG A 579 -49.93 9.74 46.25
C ARG A 579 -48.59 9.50 47.00
N GLY A 580 -48.07 10.50 47.73
CA GLY A 580 -47.24 10.30 48.93
C GLY A 580 -45.80 10.85 48.91
N GLY A 581 -45.58 12.01 49.56
CA GLY A 581 -44.24 12.51 49.97
C GLY A 581 -43.81 11.98 51.35
N PRO A 582 -42.97 12.66 52.16
CA PRO A 582 -42.30 13.97 51.96
C PRO A 582 -40.81 14.05 52.43
N HIS A 583 -40.13 15.17 52.09
CA HIS A 583 -39.20 16.03 52.89
C HIS A 583 -38.30 16.82 51.91
N GLU A 584 -38.54 18.13 51.71
CA GLU A 584 -37.91 19.28 52.41
C GLU A 584 -36.43 19.49 51.96
N GLN A 585 -35.96 20.61 51.37
CA GLN A 585 -36.22 22.05 51.60
C GLN A 585 -35.80 22.92 50.38
N ASN A 586 -36.59 23.99 50.15
CA ASN A 586 -36.28 25.40 49.75
C ASN A 586 -35.01 25.75 48.93
N ALA A 587 -35.00 26.68 47.96
CA ALA A 587 -35.82 27.89 47.81
C ALA A 587 -35.71 28.51 46.37
N THR A 588 -36.84 29.06 45.89
CA THR A 588 -37.09 30.40 45.24
C THR A 588 -36.04 31.02 44.29
N GLN A 589 -36.29 31.63 43.12
CA GLN A 589 -37.32 32.50 42.48
C GLN A 589 -37.13 32.35 40.94
N GLY A 590 -38.04 32.53 39.98
CA GLY A 590 -39.11 33.51 39.74
C GLY A 590 -39.48 33.46 38.23
N TYR A 591 -40.76 33.63 37.91
CA TYR A 591 -41.38 33.82 36.58
C TYR A 591 -41.76 35.32 36.42
N PRO A 592 -42.47 35.82 35.36
CA PRO A 592 -42.85 35.29 34.03
C PRO A 592 -42.74 36.31 32.86
N ASN A 593 -43.02 35.89 31.62
CA ASN A 593 -44.08 36.42 30.72
C ASN A 593 -43.86 35.95 29.26
N GLN A 594 -44.75 35.14 28.68
CA GLN A 594 -46.02 35.50 28.01
C GLN A 594 -45.85 36.21 26.66
N ALA A 595 -46.16 35.52 25.56
CA ALA A 595 -47.13 35.93 24.55
C ALA A 595 -47.43 34.78 23.57
N GLN A 596 -48.72 34.58 23.28
CA GLN A 596 -49.29 33.61 22.34
C GLN A 596 -50.18 34.40 21.33
N PRO A 597 -50.92 33.78 20.37
CA PRO A 597 -50.75 33.98 18.93
C PRO A 597 -51.98 34.61 18.23
N GLN A 598 -51.92 34.81 16.91
CA GLN A 598 -53.10 35.07 16.06
C GLN A 598 -53.01 34.32 14.72
N GLY A 599 -54.13 33.77 14.26
CA GLY A 599 -54.26 32.95 13.05
C GLY A 599 -55.26 33.45 12.00
N TYR A 600 -55.26 32.69 10.88
CA TYR A 600 -56.32 32.39 9.88
C TYR A 600 -56.65 33.38 8.73
N PRO A 601 -57.30 32.95 7.60
CA PRO A 601 -57.37 31.61 6.95
C PRO A 601 -57.32 31.57 5.36
N ALA A 602 -57.21 30.34 4.83
CA ALA A 602 -57.83 29.67 3.64
C ALA A 602 -58.04 30.33 2.24
N GLN A 603 -57.69 29.60 1.15
CA GLN A 603 -58.58 28.97 0.12
C GLN A 603 -57.78 28.47 -1.13
N VAL A 604 -57.76 27.15 -1.45
CA VAL A 604 -58.52 26.38 -2.48
C VAL A 604 -58.33 26.79 -3.96
N GLN A 605 -57.74 25.89 -4.79
CA GLN A 605 -58.30 25.44 -6.09
C GLN A 605 -57.45 24.33 -6.76
N GLN A 606 -58.11 23.24 -7.14
CA GLN A 606 -57.68 22.26 -8.15
C GLN A 606 -58.16 22.70 -9.55
N PRO A 607 -57.66 22.07 -10.63
CA PRO A 607 -58.59 21.24 -11.41
C PRO A 607 -58.06 19.90 -11.94
N GLN A 608 -59.03 19.01 -12.17
CA GLN A 608 -59.07 17.78 -13.00
C GLN A 608 -58.63 18.09 -14.45
N GLY A 609 -58.19 17.21 -15.35
CA GLY A 609 -58.27 15.75 -15.53
C GLY A 609 -58.44 15.51 -17.05
N TYR A 610 -57.79 14.51 -17.67
CA TYR A 610 -58.16 13.97 -19.00
C TYR A 610 -57.71 12.51 -19.15
N GLN A 611 -58.61 11.69 -19.70
CA GLN A 611 -58.51 10.25 -19.93
C GLN A 611 -57.97 9.89 -21.33
N GLN A 612 -57.33 8.71 -21.37
CA GLN A 612 -57.20 7.65 -22.40
C GLN A 612 -57.72 7.82 -23.84
N GLN A 613 -56.92 7.30 -24.79
CA GLN A 613 -57.29 6.39 -25.92
C GLN A 613 -55.99 5.73 -26.45
N ALA A 614 -55.79 4.39 -26.35
CA ALA A 614 -56.07 3.35 -27.35
C ALA A 614 -55.60 3.73 -28.78
N GLY A 615 -54.84 2.97 -29.58
CA GLY A 615 -54.32 1.61 -29.55
C GLY A 615 -54.05 1.22 -31.01
N TYR A 616 -52.96 0.51 -31.33
CA TYR A 616 -52.84 -0.26 -32.58
C TYR A 616 -51.94 -1.47 -32.35
N SER A 617 -52.51 -2.64 -32.56
CA SER A 617 -51.85 -3.93 -32.73
C SER A 617 -51.68 -4.22 -34.22
N LEU A 618 -50.60 -4.92 -34.59
CA LEU A 618 -50.58 -5.87 -35.70
C LEU A 618 -49.50 -6.91 -35.42
N GLN A 619 -49.95 -8.17 -35.40
CA GLN A 619 -49.20 -9.40 -35.20
C GLN A 619 -48.65 -9.97 -36.52
N GLN A 620 -47.80 -10.97 -36.33
CA GLN A 620 -47.39 -12.09 -37.20
C GLN A 620 -46.10 -11.85 -38.01
N GLY A 621 -45.12 -12.75 -38.02
CA GLY A 621 -44.99 -14.10 -37.47
C GLY A 621 -43.71 -14.75 -38.03
N TYR A 622 -43.48 -16.03 -37.67
CA TYR A 622 -42.41 -16.96 -38.10
C TYR A 622 -41.06 -16.83 -37.35
N THR A 623 -40.40 -17.87 -36.84
CA THR A 623 -40.72 -19.30 -36.59
C THR A 623 -39.65 -19.82 -35.64
N SER A 624 -40.05 -20.71 -34.73
CA SER A 624 -39.22 -21.54 -33.87
C SER A 624 -38.45 -22.61 -34.65
N GLN A 625 -37.16 -22.79 -34.33
CA GLN A 625 -36.50 -24.08 -34.47
C GLN A 625 -35.67 -24.39 -33.22
N GLU A 626 -36.15 -25.37 -32.48
CA GLU A 626 -35.38 -26.16 -31.51
C GLU A 626 -34.36 -27.01 -32.26
N THR A 627 -33.15 -27.11 -31.73
CA THR A 627 -32.33 -28.32 -31.90
C THR A 627 -31.54 -28.60 -30.63
N SER A 628 -31.66 -29.84 -30.20
CA SER A 628 -31.16 -30.49 -29.01
C SER A 628 -29.67 -30.84 -29.07
N TYR A 629 -29.12 -31.08 -27.87
CA TYR A 629 -27.79 -31.55 -27.49
C TYR A 629 -27.16 -32.66 -28.35
N GLU A 630 -25.85 -32.55 -28.56
CA GLU A 630 -24.95 -33.70 -28.74
C GLU A 630 -23.62 -33.46 -28.01
N TYR A 631 -23.27 -34.44 -27.15
CA TYR A 631 -21.97 -34.58 -26.51
C TYR A 631 -20.97 -35.15 -27.52
N GLN A 632 -19.80 -34.51 -27.68
CA GLN A 632 -18.64 -35.15 -28.28
C GLN A 632 -17.42 -35.03 -27.36
N GLN A 633 -16.93 -36.21 -26.94
CA GLN A 633 -15.60 -36.43 -26.40
C GLN A 633 -14.55 -36.16 -27.48
N GLN A 634 -13.51 -35.40 -27.16
CA GLN A 634 -12.18 -35.52 -27.77
C GLN A 634 -11.16 -35.01 -26.74
N GLN A 635 -10.38 -35.93 -26.17
CA GLN A 635 -9.03 -36.31 -26.60
C GLN A 635 -7.95 -35.31 -26.16
N SER A 636 -7.24 -35.77 -25.12
CA SER A 636 -5.89 -35.46 -24.69
C SER A 636 -4.87 -35.29 -25.82
N LEU A 637 -3.97 -34.30 -25.69
CA LEU A 637 -2.63 -34.20 -26.29
C LEU A 637 -1.81 -33.15 -25.48
N PRO A 638 -0.46 -33.11 -25.56
CA PRO A 638 0.39 -33.45 -24.42
C PRO A 638 1.15 -32.25 -23.81
N SER A 639 1.58 -32.47 -22.57
CA SER A 639 2.52 -31.67 -21.80
C SER A 639 3.87 -31.49 -22.51
N GLN A 640 4.25 -30.25 -22.80
CA GLN A 640 5.63 -29.90 -23.16
C GLN A 640 6.47 -29.75 -21.89
N GLN A 641 7.47 -30.62 -21.77
CA GLN A 641 8.60 -30.48 -20.87
C GLN A 641 9.53 -29.36 -21.38
N GLY A 642 9.65 -28.28 -20.60
CA GLY A 642 10.71 -27.30 -20.75
C GLY A 642 11.77 -27.54 -19.67
N TYR A 643 12.91 -28.10 -20.06
CA TYR A 643 14.12 -28.16 -19.25
C TYR A 643 14.69 -26.74 -19.07
N TYR A 644 14.91 -26.32 -17.82
CA TYR A 644 15.91 -25.29 -17.50
C TYR A 644 16.88 -25.84 -16.46
N SER A 645 18.13 -26.00 -16.91
CA SER A 645 19.31 -26.28 -16.11
C SER A 645 20.17 -25.02 -15.98
N GLN A 646 20.32 -24.51 -14.77
CA GLN A 646 21.48 -23.75 -14.28
C GLN A 646 21.51 -24.06 -12.77
N GLY A 647 22.56 -24.61 -12.19
CA GLY A 647 23.95 -24.19 -12.29
C GLY A 647 24.38 -23.75 -10.89
N GLN A 648 24.37 -24.68 -9.92
CA GLN A 648 24.89 -24.44 -8.58
C GLN A 648 26.37 -24.81 -8.54
N LEU A 649 27.21 -23.78 -8.35
CA LEU A 649 28.58 -23.91 -7.88
C LEU A 649 28.54 -24.33 -6.40
N GLN A 650 29.01 -25.53 -6.11
CA GLN A 650 29.27 -26.00 -4.76
C GLN A 650 30.78 -26.09 -4.56
N GLN A 651 31.29 -25.31 -3.61
CA GLN A 651 32.64 -25.47 -3.06
C GLN A 651 32.65 -26.67 -2.13
N GLN A 652 33.58 -27.62 -2.32
CA GLN A 652 34.22 -28.28 -1.19
C GLN A 652 35.60 -28.86 -1.54
N TYR A 653 36.47 -28.75 -0.54
CA TYR A 653 37.90 -29.05 -0.44
C TYR A 653 38.30 -30.48 -0.79
N GLN A 654 39.54 -30.68 -1.30
CA GLN A 654 40.63 -31.38 -0.58
C GLN A 654 41.95 -31.47 -1.38
N GLN A 655 43.02 -31.10 -0.67
CA GLN A 655 44.34 -31.75 -0.56
C GLN A 655 45.31 -31.92 -1.76
N GLN A 656 46.51 -31.37 -1.52
CA GLN A 656 47.86 -31.87 -1.82
C GLN A 656 48.27 -32.16 -3.28
N GLY A 657 49.33 -31.48 -3.73
CA GLY A 657 50.08 -31.90 -4.91
C GLY A 657 50.96 -30.79 -5.50
N THR A 658 52.24 -30.86 -5.18
CA THR A 658 53.38 -30.11 -5.71
C THR A 658 53.55 -30.10 -7.25
N TYR A 659 54.31 -29.10 -7.73
CA TYR A 659 55.14 -29.02 -8.95
C TYR A 659 54.75 -28.03 -10.08
N THR A 660 55.45 -26.88 -10.05
CA THR A 660 56.24 -26.21 -11.12
C THR A 660 55.96 -26.45 -12.61
N HIS A 661 55.74 -25.35 -13.34
CA HIS A 661 56.41 -24.84 -14.58
C HIS A 661 55.37 -24.12 -15.47
N GLN A 662 55.46 -22.80 -15.68
CA GLN A 662 56.28 -22.04 -16.65
C GLN A 662 55.72 -22.04 -18.09
N SER A 663 55.83 -20.86 -18.73
CA SER A 663 55.69 -20.52 -20.17
C SER A 663 54.28 -20.30 -20.78
N ASN A 664 53.83 -19.04 -20.83
CA ASN A 664 53.93 -18.04 -21.94
C ASN A 664 53.74 -18.52 -23.42
N PRO A 665 53.53 -17.63 -24.41
CA PRO A 665 52.25 -17.41 -25.10
C PRO A 665 52.35 -17.48 -26.65
N ALA A 666 51.24 -17.38 -27.38
CA ALA A 666 51.20 -17.00 -28.81
C ALA A 666 49.75 -16.60 -29.18
N GLN A 667 49.45 -15.37 -29.60
CA GLN A 667 49.66 -14.75 -30.93
C GLN A 667 48.79 -15.34 -32.07
N GLY A 668 48.05 -14.43 -32.72
CA GLY A 668 47.43 -14.58 -34.05
C GLY A 668 46.16 -13.71 -34.17
N THR A 669 46.20 -12.43 -34.61
CA THR A 669 46.13 -11.91 -36.00
C THR A 669 45.08 -12.60 -36.88
N ALA A 670 44.26 -11.96 -37.73
CA ALA A 670 43.94 -10.57 -38.11
C ALA A 670 42.84 -10.63 -39.21
N GLN A 671 42.25 -9.47 -39.57
CA GLN A 671 41.49 -9.15 -40.81
C GLN A 671 40.05 -9.69 -40.93
N GLY A 672 39.02 -8.96 -41.42
CA GLY A 672 38.89 -7.60 -41.98
C GLY A 672 37.55 -7.43 -42.74
N TYR A 673 37.08 -6.17 -42.86
CA TYR A 673 36.04 -5.60 -43.78
C TYR A 673 34.56 -5.99 -43.52
N GLN A 674 33.53 -5.13 -43.67
CA GLN A 674 33.27 -4.07 -44.67
C GLN A 674 32.09 -3.15 -44.24
N GLN A 675 32.06 -1.90 -44.74
CA GLN A 675 31.02 -0.86 -44.56
C GLN A 675 29.92 -0.88 -45.65
N GLN A 676 28.69 -0.47 -45.31
CA GLN A 676 27.62 0.12 -46.15
C GLN A 676 26.80 1.05 -45.22
N GLY A 677 26.26 2.23 -45.53
CA GLY A 677 25.91 2.91 -46.78
C GLY A 677 24.46 3.45 -46.65
N TYR A 678 24.28 4.77 -46.52
CA TYR A 678 22.99 5.49 -46.35
C TYR A 678 22.09 5.49 -47.61
N PRO A 679 20.82 5.91 -47.47
CA PRO A 679 20.37 7.04 -48.29
C PRO A 679 19.59 8.14 -47.53
N ALA A 680 19.60 9.33 -48.11
CA ALA A 680 18.91 10.54 -47.66
C ALA A 680 17.69 10.87 -48.55
N GLN A 681 16.68 11.54 -47.99
CA GLN A 681 15.66 12.32 -48.71
C GLN A 681 15.48 13.66 -47.99
N GLY A 682 15.45 14.76 -48.76
CA GLY A 682 15.28 16.12 -48.26
C GLY A 682 13.94 16.73 -48.62
N TYR A 683 13.60 17.85 -47.97
CA TYR A 683 12.72 18.90 -48.47
C TYR A 683 13.15 20.25 -47.87
N SER A 684 12.92 21.30 -48.65
CA SER A 684 13.49 22.64 -48.58
C SER A 684 12.53 23.72 -48.07
N ALA A 685 13.10 24.69 -47.33
CA ALA A 685 12.87 26.15 -47.30
C ALA A 685 11.47 26.76 -47.08
N GLN A 686 11.37 27.65 -46.07
CA GLN A 686 10.99 29.08 -46.19
C GLN A 686 11.07 29.79 -44.81
N GLY A 687 11.70 30.98 -44.75
CA GLY A 687 11.47 32.01 -43.71
C GLY A 687 10.91 33.28 -44.39
N PRO A 688 10.94 34.52 -43.82
CA PRO A 688 11.13 35.05 -42.45
C PRO A 688 9.92 36.00 -42.07
N PRO A 689 9.96 37.10 -41.25
CA PRO A 689 11.02 37.74 -40.45
C PRO A 689 10.68 38.35 -39.05
N ARG A 690 11.78 38.68 -38.33
CA ARG A 690 12.10 39.80 -37.39
C ARG A 690 10.99 40.66 -36.73
N GLY A 691 11.14 40.85 -35.40
CA GLY A 691 10.74 42.04 -34.61
C GLY A 691 11.23 41.89 -33.16
N ALA A 692 12.30 42.58 -32.75
CA ALA A 692 12.31 43.86 -32.00
C ALA A 692 12.15 43.72 -30.47
N ALA A 693 13.18 44.17 -29.74
CA ALA A 693 13.23 44.32 -28.28
C ALA A 693 12.29 45.43 -27.76
N PRO A 694 11.94 45.42 -26.46
CA PRO A 694 12.51 46.40 -25.52
C PRO A 694 12.83 45.74 -24.15
N GLY A 695 13.79 46.17 -23.33
CA GLY A 695 14.05 47.52 -22.85
C GLY A 695 13.72 47.55 -21.34
N TYR A 696 14.76 47.54 -20.50
CA TYR A 696 14.68 47.78 -19.04
C TYR A 696 14.02 49.14 -18.72
N PRO A 697 13.43 49.26 -17.52
CA PRO A 697 13.89 50.35 -16.66
C PRO A 697 14.18 49.86 -15.24
N GLY A 698 15.18 50.49 -14.62
CA GLY A 698 15.50 50.31 -13.22
C GLY A 698 14.79 51.28 -12.28
N TYR A 699 15.23 51.17 -11.02
CA TYR A 699 15.19 52.11 -9.91
C TYR A 699 14.05 52.10 -8.88
N HIS A 700 14.54 51.98 -7.63
CA HIS A 700 14.06 52.51 -6.35
C HIS A 700 12.83 51.89 -5.67
N GLY A 701 13.08 51.40 -4.44
CA GLY A 701 12.09 50.93 -3.47
C GLY A 701 12.71 49.91 -2.54
#